data_AF-A0A5I1MK29-F1
#
_entry.id   AF-A0A5I1MK29-F1
#
_cell.length_a   1.000
_cell.length_b   1.000
_cell.length_c   1.000
_cell.angle_alpha   90.00
_cell.angle_beta   90.00
_cell.angle_gamma   90.00
#
_symmetry.space_group_name_H-M   'P 1'
#
loop_
_entity.id
_entity.type
_entity.pdbx_description
1 polymer ?
#
loop_
_entity_poly.entity_id
_entity_poly.type
_entity_poly.pdbx_seq_one_letter_code
_entity_poly.pdbx_strand_id
1 'polypeptide(L)'
;MKGRLLQRLRQLSISNSLRGAFLTGALLTLIVSMVSLYSWHEQSSQVRYSLDEYFPRIHSAFLIEGNLNLAVDQLNEFLLAPNTTVRLQLRTQIIQHLDKIERLSQGLQLAERRQLAVILQDSRTLLAELDNALYNMFLVREKVSELSARIDWLHDDFTTELNSLVQDFTWQQGTLLDQIEANQGDAAQYLQRSREVQNEQQQVYTLARIENQIVDDLRDRLNELKSGNNDGMLVETHIRYLENLKKTADENIRALDDWPSTITLRQTIDELLEIGMVKNKMPDTMRDYVAAQKALLDASRAREATLGRFRTLLEAQLGSSHQQMQTFNQRLEQIVRVSGGLILVATLLALLLAWGLNHYFIRSRLVKRFTALNQAVVQIGLGRTDSTIPVYGRDELGRIARLLRHTLGQLNMQRRQLEQEVAERKEIEADLRAMQDELIQTAKLAVVGQTMTTLAHEINQPLNALSMYLFTAGRAIEQGQSGQARNTLTKAEGLINRIDAIIRSLRQFTRRAELEMPLYPVDLRQTFVAAWELLAMRHQSRQGALSLPTDTVWVSGDEVRIQQVLVNVLANALDACSHDAAIAVTWQTQGEALEVYIADNGPGWPVALLPSLLKPFTTSKAVGLGIGLSISVSLMAQMKGDLRLASTLTRNACVVLQFSVTDVDDVE
;
A
#
# COMPACT_ATOMS: atom_id res chain seq x y z
N MET A 1 -16.56 -37.55 -6.80
CA MET A 1 -15.79 -36.78 -5.80
C MET A 1 -16.13 -35.29 -5.70
N LYS A 2 -16.52 -34.58 -6.80
CA LYS A 2 -16.80 -33.12 -6.79
C LYS A 2 -17.89 -32.67 -5.79
N GLY A 3 -18.96 -33.45 -5.58
CA GLY A 3 -20.04 -33.10 -4.65
C GLY A 3 -19.67 -33.12 -3.15
N ARG A 4 -18.84 -34.08 -2.70
CA ARG A 4 -18.45 -34.22 -1.28
C ARG A 4 -17.45 -33.14 -0.83
N LEU A 5 -16.55 -32.70 -1.72
CA LEU A 5 -15.60 -31.60 -1.45
C LEU A 5 -16.33 -30.25 -1.32
N LEU A 6 -17.28 -29.97 -2.22
CA LEU A 6 -18.13 -28.78 -2.15
C LEU A 6 -19.03 -28.76 -0.89
N GLN A 7 -19.53 -29.92 -0.44
CA GLN A 7 -20.26 -30.05 0.82
C GLN A 7 -19.38 -29.84 2.06
N ARG A 8 -18.16 -30.41 2.10
CA ARG A 8 -17.20 -30.16 3.20
C ARG A 8 -16.76 -28.71 3.26
N LEU A 9 -16.53 -28.08 2.11
CA LEU A 9 -16.21 -26.66 2.02
C LEU A 9 -17.36 -25.75 2.47
N ARG A 10 -18.62 -26.22 2.44
CA ARG A 10 -19.80 -25.47 2.95
C ARG A 10 -19.92 -25.50 4.48
N GLN A 11 -19.15 -26.33 5.17
CA GLN A 11 -19.16 -26.50 6.63
C GLN A 11 -17.95 -25.86 7.33
N LEU A 12 -17.01 -25.28 6.58
CA LEU A 12 -15.85 -24.61 7.15
C LEU A 12 -16.27 -23.27 7.78
N SER A 13 -15.72 -22.99 8.96
CA SER A 13 -15.83 -21.69 9.61
C SER A 13 -15.31 -20.58 8.72
N ILE A 14 -15.84 -19.38 8.92
CA ILE A 14 -15.36 -18.15 8.27
C ILE A 14 -13.85 -18.02 8.48
N SER A 15 -13.38 -18.29 9.70
CA SER A 15 -11.96 -18.29 10.05
C SER A 15 -11.15 -19.28 9.19
N ASN A 16 -11.63 -20.51 9.04
CA ASN A 16 -10.93 -21.52 8.22
C ASN A 16 -10.99 -21.19 6.72
N SER A 17 -12.06 -20.55 6.25
CA SER A 17 -12.16 -20.10 4.86
C SER A 17 -11.19 -18.95 4.56
N LEU A 18 -11.02 -18.01 5.50
CA LEU A 18 -10.09 -16.89 5.37
C LEU A 18 -8.64 -17.37 5.47
N ARG A 19 -8.33 -18.23 6.45
CA ARG A 19 -7.02 -18.89 6.59
C ARG A 19 -6.67 -19.72 5.35
N GLY A 20 -7.64 -20.45 4.81
CA GLY A 20 -7.48 -21.20 3.57
C GLY A 20 -7.13 -20.28 2.40
N ALA A 21 -7.82 -19.15 2.26
CA ALA A 21 -7.54 -18.18 1.21
C ALA A 21 -6.14 -17.54 1.32
N PHE A 22 -5.74 -17.15 2.54
CA PHE A 22 -4.40 -16.65 2.81
C PHE A 22 -3.31 -17.71 2.53
N LEU A 23 -3.51 -18.96 2.97
CA LEU A 23 -2.58 -20.06 2.72
C LEU A 23 -2.44 -20.35 1.22
N THR A 24 -3.54 -20.33 0.46
CA THR A 24 -3.46 -20.51 -1.00
C THR A 24 -2.78 -19.35 -1.71
N GLY A 25 -2.98 -18.11 -1.24
CA GLY A 25 -2.25 -16.94 -1.74
C GLY A 25 -0.75 -17.05 -1.49
N ALA A 26 -0.37 -17.45 -0.27
CA ALA A 26 1.02 -17.69 0.12
C ALA A 26 1.67 -18.84 -0.69
N LEU A 27 0.92 -19.91 -0.95
CA LEU A 27 1.38 -21.02 -1.79
C LEU A 27 1.62 -20.56 -3.24
N LEU A 28 0.71 -19.77 -3.80
CA LEU A 28 0.84 -19.20 -5.13
C LEU A 28 2.05 -18.30 -5.27
N THR A 29 2.29 -17.42 -4.28
CA THR A 29 3.49 -16.58 -4.26
C THR A 29 4.75 -17.42 -4.16
N LEU A 30 4.74 -18.49 -3.35
CA LEU A 30 5.89 -19.37 -3.20
C LEU A 30 6.21 -20.13 -4.49
N ILE A 31 5.20 -20.59 -5.23
CA ILE A 31 5.38 -21.23 -6.54
C ILE A 31 5.99 -20.25 -7.55
N VAL A 32 5.45 -19.03 -7.65
CA VAL A 32 5.99 -18.00 -8.54
C VAL A 32 7.44 -17.66 -8.16
N SER A 33 7.73 -17.47 -6.87
CA SER A 33 9.09 -17.23 -6.39
C SER A 33 10.04 -18.38 -6.70
N MET A 34 9.59 -19.63 -6.60
CA MET A 34 10.41 -20.81 -6.91
C MET A 34 10.75 -20.91 -8.40
N VAL A 35 9.78 -20.63 -9.29
CA VAL A 35 10.00 -20.56 -10.74
C VAL A 35 10.96 -19.42 -11.09
N SER A 36 10.79 -18.24 -10.49
CA SER A 36 11.71 -17.11 -10.68
C SER A 36 13.12 -17.41 -10.20
N LEU A 37 13.26 -18.09 -9.05
CA LEU A 37 14.57 -18.49 -8.51
C LEU A 37 15.27 -19.52 -9.40
N TYR A 38 14.51 -20.49 -9.92
CA TYR A 38 15.03 -21.47 -10.88
C TYR A 38 15.51 -20.79 -12.17
N SER A 39 14.70 -19.90 -12.74
CA SER A 39 15.06 -19.08 -13.91
C SER A 39 16.35 -18.29 -13.67
N TRP A 40 16.46 -17.62 -12.52
CA TRP A 40 17.64 -16.86 -12.13
C TRP A 40 18.87 -17.76 -12.03
N HIS A 41 18.73 -18.94 -11.42
CA HIS A 41 19.83 -19.89 -11.27
C HIS A 41 20.34 -20.40 -12.62
N GLU A 42 19.43 -20.78 -13.53
CA GLU A 42 19.78 -21.27 -14.87
C GLU A 42 20.46 -20.19 -15.72
N GLN A 43 19.96 -18.95 -15.68
CA GLN A 43 20.60 -17.80 -16.32
C GLN A 43 21.97 -17.50 -15.71
N SER A 44 22.08 -17.47 -14.38
CA SER A 44 23.33 -17.18 -13.68
C SER A 44 24.40 -18.24 -13.96
N SER A 45 24.03 -19.52 -13.99
CA SER A 45 24.93 -20.63 -14.31
C SER A 45 25.49 -20.51 -15.72
N GLN A 46 24.66 -20.17 -16.72
CA GLN A 46 25.13 -19.98 -18.09
C GLN A 46 26.02 -18.76 -18.27
N VAL A 47 25.66 -17.64 -17.64
CA VAL A 47 26.49 -16.42 -17.67
C VAL A 47 27.85 -16.71 -17.04
N ARG A 48 27.88 -17.41 -15.91
CA ARG A 48 29.12 -17.75 -15.21
C ARG A 48 29.99 -18.74 -15.99
N TYR A 49 29.40 -19.81 -16.52
CA TYR A 49 30.09 -20.74 -17.43
C TYR A 49 30.73 -19.99 -18.61
N SER A 50 30.03 -18.99 -19.14
CA SER A 50 30.52 -18.25 -20.30
C SER A 50 31.57 -17.19 -19.97
N LEU A 51 31.46 -16.55 -18.81
CA LEU A 51 32.49 -15.65 -18.28
C LEU A 51 33.77 -16.38 -17.88
N ASP A 52 33.66 -17.60 -17.34
CA ASP A 52 34.81 -18.36 -16.87
C ASP A 52 35.50 -19.13 -18.01
N GLU A 53 34.76 -19.61 -19.01
CA GLU A 53 35.32 -20.46 -20.07
C GLU A 53 35.48 -19.78 -21.43
N TYR A 54 34.50 -18.97 -21.88
CA TYR A 54 34.56 -18.35 -23.21
C TYR A 54 35.31 -17.01 -23.20
N PHE A 55 35.05 -16.15 -22.22
CA PHE A 55 35.63 -14.81 -22.21
C PHE A 55 37.17 -14.79 -22.13
N PRO A 56 37.83 -15.61 -21.28
CA PRO A 56 39.29 -15.66 -21.23
C PRO A 56 39.88 -16.20 -22.54
N ARG A 57 39.22 -17.18 -23.17
CA ARG A 57 39.65 -17.73 -24.47
C ARG A 57 39.58 -16.71 -25.58
N ILE A 58 38.47 -15.96 -25.69
CA ILE A 58 38.31 -14.89 -26.68
C ILE A 58 39.35 -13.79 -26.43
N HIS A 59 39.55 -13.42 -25.15
CA HIS A 59 40.53 -12.42 -24.79
C HIS A 59 41.96 -12.86 -25.14
N SER A 60 42.34 -14.10 -24.83
CA SER A 60 43.62 -14.68 -25.23
C SER A 60 43.78 -14.75 -26.74
N ALA A 61 42.75 -15.14 -27.49
CA ALA A 61 42.78 -15.18 -28.95
C ALA A 61 42.99 -13.78 -29.56
N PHE A 62 42.29 -12.76 -29.06
CA PHE A 62 42.45 -11.37 -29.50
C PHE A 62 43.84 -10.81 -29.17
N LEU A 63 44.37 -11.10 -27.99
CA LEU A 63 45.73 -10.71 -27.63
C LEU A 63 46.78 -11.42 -28.48
N ILE A 64 46.57 -12.69 -28.82
CA ILE A 64 47.44 -13.45 -29.73
C ILE A 64 47.43 -12.80 -31.11
N GLU A 65 46.24 -12.49 -31.65
CA GLU A 65 46.10 -11.80 -32.94
C GLU A 65 46.86 -10.47 -32.98
N GLY A 66 46.67 -9.62 -31.97
CA GLY A 66 47.37 -8.33 -31.91
C GLY A 66 48.89 -8.47 -31.88
N ASN A 67 49.44 -9.43 -31.12
CA ASN A 67 50.88 -9.70 -31.13
C ASN A 67 51.34 -10.36 -32.42
N LEU A 68 50.47 -11.12 -33.09
CA LEU A 68 50.80 -11.75 -34.36
C LEU A 68 50.95 -10.70 -35.47
N ASN A 69 50.00 -9.80 -35.60
CA ASN A 69 50.06 -8.73 -36.61
C ASN A 69 51.34 -7.89 -36.45
N LEU A 70 51.69 -7.53 -35.21
CA LEU A 70 52.95 -6.84 -34.93
C LEU A 70 54.19 -7.65 -35.34
N ALA A 71 54.21 -8.97 -35.07
CA ALA A 71 55.31 -9.83 -35.47
C ALA A 71 55.43 -9.94 -37.01
N VAL A 72 54.31 -9.99 -37.72
CA VAL A 72 54.28 -10.03 -39.20
C VAL A 72 54.81 -8.71 -39.78
N ASP A 73 54.35 -7.57 -39.25
CA ASP A 73 54.78 -6.25 -39.71
C ASP A 73 56.29 -6.05 -39.48
N GLN A 74 56.77 -6.39 -38.28
CA GLN A 74 58.20 -6.32 -37.96
C GLN A 74 59.05 -7.29 -38.81
N LEU A 75 58.52 -8.47 -39.16
CA LEU A 75 59.20 -9.39 -40.06
C LEU A 75 59.32 -8.83 -41.49
N ASN A 76 58.35 -8.05 -41.95
CA ASN A 76 58.44 -7.33 -43.21
C ASN A 76 59.48 -6.19 -43.14
N GLU A 77 59.49 -5.42 -42.05
CA GLU A 77 60.51 -4.40 -41.80
C GLU A 77 61.92 -5.00 -41.69
N PHE A 78 62.06 -6.21 -41.15
CA PHE A 78 63.34 -6.90 -40.98
C PHE A 78 64.09 -7.11 -42.30
N LEU A 79 63.38 -7.37 -43.40
CA LEU A 79 63.98 -7.50 -44.74
C LEU A 79 64.46 -6.17 -45.32
N LEU A 80 63.83 -5.07 -44.92
CA LEU A 80 64.12 -3.72 -45.41
C LEU A 80 65.09 -2.97 -44.49
N ALA A 81 65.58 -3.62 -43.45
CA ALA A 81 66.41 -2.99 -42.43
C ALA A 81 67.70 -2.41 -43.06
N PRO A 82 67.98 -1.10 -42.86
CA PRO A 82 69.09 -0.42 -43.55
C PRO A 82 70.46 -0.79 -42.98
N ASN A 83 70.53 -1.31 -41.75
CA ASN A 83 71.78 -1.67 -41.09
C ASN A 83 71.59 -2.80 -40.06
N THR A 84 72.72 -3.35 -39.60
CA THR A 84 72.75 -4.48 -38.66
C THR A 84 72.14 -4.15 -37.30
N THR A 85 72.25 -2.91 -36.83
CA THR A 85 71.69 -2.49 -35.52
C THR A 85 70.18 -2.55 -35.51
N VAL A 86 69.53 -1.97 -36.54
CA VAL A 86 68.06 -2.02 -36.71
C VAL A 86 67.60 -3.47 -36.87
N ARG A 87 68.34 -4.28 -37.64
CA ARG A 87 68.04 -5.70 -37.83
C ARG A 87 68.07 -6.47 -36.51
N LEU A 88 69.08 -6.26 -35.66
CA LEU A 88 69.21 -6.93 -34.36
C LEU A 88 68.09 -6.52 -33.40
N GLN A 89 67.67 -5.25 -33.45
CA GLN A 89 66.54 -4.74 -32.67
C GLN A 89 65.22 -5.39 -33.12
N LEU A 90 64.93 -5.39 -34.42
CA LEU A 90 63.73 -6.02 -34.99
C LEU A 90 63.69 -7.52 -34.68
N ARG A 91 64.82 -8.24 -34.80
CA ARG A 91 64.93 -9.64 -34.40
C ARG A 91 64.50 -9.86 -32.95
N THR A 92 64.98 -9.01 -32.05
CA THR A 92 64.65 -9.10 -30.62
C THR A 92 63.17 -8.84 -30.37
N GLN A 93 62.58 -7.85 -31.05
CA GLN A 93 61.15 -7.53 -30.95
C GLN A 93 60.27 -8.67 -31.47
N ILE A 94 60.60 -9.25 -32.64
CA ILE A 94 59.87 -10.39 -33.21
C ILE A 94 59.90 -11.56 -32.23
N ILE A 95 61.06 -11.92 -31.67
CA ILE A 95 61.19 -12.99 -30.68
C ILE A 95 60.32 -12.71 -29.44
N GLN A 96 60.32 -11.47 -28.94
CA GLN A 96 59.49 -11.09 -27.80
C GLN A 96 57.98 -11.25 -28.08
N HIS A 97 57.52 -10.89 -29.28
CA HIS A 97 56.14 -11.11 -29.68
C HIS A 97 55.81 -12.60 -29.78
N LEU A 98 56.68 -13.41 -30.40
CA LEU A 98 56.52 -14.87 -30.49
C LEU A 98 56.45 -15.52 -29.10
N ASP A 99 57.31 -15.11 -28.15
CA ASP A 99 57.29 -15.60 -26.77
C ASP A 99 56.03 -15.20 -26.02
N LYS A 100 55.50 -14.00 -26.29
CA LYS A 100 54.25 -13.52 -25.71
C LYS A 100 53.06 -14.31 -26.25
N ILE A 101 53.04 -14.58 -27.56
CA ILE A 101 52.04 -15.46 -28.19
C ILE A 101 52.10 -16.87 -27.56
N GLU A 102 53.30 -17.42 -27.36
CA GLU A 102 53.46 -18.73 -26.73
C GLU A 102 52.91 -18.76 -25.30
N ARG A 103 53.17 -17.73 -24.49
CA ARG A 103 52.60 -17.61 -23.13
C ARG A 103 51.08 -17.49 -23.15
N LEU A 104 50.52 -16.66 -24.03
CA LEU A 104 49.07 -16.46 -24.17
C LEU A 104 48.37 -17.74 -24.67
N SER A 105 49.07 -18.57 -25.44
CA SER A 105 48.55 -19.84 -25.95
C SER A 105 48.21 -20.87 -24.86
N GLN A 106 48.70 -20.70 -23.64
CA GLN A 106 48.41 -21.61 -22.52
C GLN A 106 46.92 -21.66 -22.17
N GLY A 107 46.15 -20.62 -22.52
CA GLY A 107 44.70 -20.57 -22.34
C GLY A 107 43.88 -21.26 -23.44
N LEU A 108 44.51 -21.74 -24.53
CA LEU A 108 43.86 -22.39 -25.66
C LEU A 108 43.70 -23.91 -25.46
N GLN A 109 42.90 -24.56 -26.32
CA GLN A 109 42.75 -26.02 -26.28
C GLN A 109 44.06 -26.72 -26.69
N LEU A 110 44.23 -27.97 -26.23
CA LEU A 110 45.46 -28.73 -26.45
C LEU A 110 45.82 -28.89 -27.95
N ALA A 111 44.81 -29.06 -28.82
CA ALA A 111 45.01 -29.20 -30.26
C ALA A 111 45.49 -27.89 -30.91
N GLU A 112 44.85 -26.78 -30.57
CA GLU A 112 45.18 -25.43 -31.04
C GLU A 112 46.57 -25.01 -30.57
N ARG A 113 46.86 -25.25 -29.29
CA ARG A 113 48.18 -24.98 -28.69
C ARG A 113 49.30 -25.76 -29.40
N ARG A 114 49.04 -27.02 -29.78
CA ARG A 114 50.03 -27.83 -30.54
C ARG A 114 50.27 -27.26 -31.93
N GLN A 115 49.22 -26.88 -32.66
CA GLN A 115 49.37 -26.28 -33.98
C GLN A 115 50.13 -24.96 -33.90
N LEU A 116 49.75 -24.08 -32.96
CA LEU A 116 50.43 -22.80 -32.77
C LEU A 116 51.90 -22.96 -32.37
N ALA A 117 52.22 -23.94 -31.52
CA ALA A 117 53.60 -24.22 -31.13
C ALA A 117 54.50 -24.62 -32.32
N VAL A 118 53.97 -25.42 -33.26
CA VAL A 118 54.70 -25.76 -34.49
C VAL A 118 54.99 -24.52 -35.31
N ILE A 119 53.98 -23.67 -35.53
CA ILE A 119 54.17 -22.45 -36.35
C ILE A 119 55.13 -21.47 -35.67
N LEU A 120 55.05 -21.30 -34.34
CA LEU A 120 55.99 -20.48 -33.58
C LEU A 120 57.43 -20.98 -33.71
N GLN A 121 57.63 -22.31 -33.67
CA GLN A 121 58.94 -22.92 -33.85
C GLN A 121 59.48 -22.73 -35.28
N ASP A 122 58.63 -22.96 -36.29
CA ASP A 122 58.96 -22.68 -37.70
C ASP A 122 59.38 -21.23 -37.88
N SER A 123 58.67 -20.29 -37.24
CA SER A 123 58.93 -18.85 -37.37
C SER A 123 60.24 -18.43 -36.73
N ARG A 124 60.62 -19.02 -35.60
CA ARG A 124 61.95 -18.79 -34.98
C ARG A 124 63.07 -19.32 -35.87
N THR A 125 62.86 -20.48 -36.48
CA THR A 125 63.83 -21.11 -37.40
C THR A 125 64.00 -20.24 -38.65
N LEU A 126 62.89 -19.83 -39.25
CA LEU A 126 62.85 -18.91 -40.39
C LEU A 126 63.55 -17.58 -40.09
N LEU A 127 63.33 -16.99 -38.91
CA LEU A 127 63.98 -15.74 -38.52
C LEU A 127 65.51 -15.90 -38.48
N ALA A 128 66.02 -17.04 -38.00
CA ALA A 128 67.45 -17.33 -38.00
C ALA A 128 67.99 -17.57 -39.41
N GLU A 129 67.24 -18.25 -40.28
CA GLU A 129 67.59 -18.45 -41.70
C GLU A 129 67.65 -17.12 -42.46
N LEU A 130 66.69 -16.23 -42.25
CA LEU A 130 66.65 -14.89 -42.84
C LEU A 130 67.81 -14.02 -42.35
N ASP A 131 68.10 -14.03 -41.04
CA ASP A 131 69.22 -13.27 -40.46
C ASP A 131 70.55 -13.70 -41.10
N ASN A 132 70.78 -15.01 -41.21
CA ASN A 132 71.97 -15.57 -41.85
C ASN A 132 72.03 -15.24 -43.35
N ALA A 133 70.92 -15.39 -44.08
CA ALA A 133 70.88 -15.10 -45.52
C ALA A 133 71.13 -13.61 -45.81
N LEU A 134 70.52 -12.71 -45.04
CA LEU A 134 70.74 -11.26 -45.16
C LEU A 134 72.16 -10.86 -44.77
N TYR A 135 72.74 -11.49 -43.75
CA TYR A 135 74.12 -11.25 -43.34
C TYR A 135 75.11 -11.69 -44.43
N ASN A 136 74.94 -12.89 -44.98
CA ASN A 136 75.78 -13.38 -46.07
C ASN A 136 75.65 -12.51 -47.33
N MET A 137 74.43 -12.09 -47.67
CA MET A 137 74.20 -11.16 -48.78
C MET A 137 74.90 -9.81 -48.54
N PHE A 138 74.87 -9.28 -47.32
CA PHE A 138 75.57 -8.06 -46.96
C PHE A 138 77.09 -8.20 -47.16
N LEU A 139 77.69 -9.26 -46.59
CA LEU A 139 79.14 -9.50 -46.67
C LEU A 139 79.62 -9.64 -48.12
N VAL A 140 78.87 -10.34 -48.96
CA VAL A 140 79.27 -10.52 -50.36
C VAL A 140 79.03 -9.25 -51.19
N ARG A 141 77.99 -8.46 -50.89
CA ARG A 141 77.80 -7.12 -51.49
C ARG A 141 78.97 -6.19 -51.17
N GLU A 142 79.48 -6.26 -49.94
CA GLU A 142 80.66 -5.49 -49.51
C GLU A 142 81.90 -5.89 -50.32
N LYS A 143 82.18 -7.20 -50.47
CA LYS A 143 83.25 -7.71 -51.34
C LYS A 143 83.11 -7.27 -52.80
N VAL A 144 81.90 -7.30 -53.36
CA VAL A 144 81.62 -6.81 -54.72
C VAL A 144 81.92 -5.30 -54.83
N SER A 145 81.57 -4.53 -53.81
CA SER A 145 81.89 -3.09 -53.76
C SER A 145 83.39 -2.84 -53.67
N GLU A 146 84.11 -3.64 -52.89
CA GLU A 146 85.58 -3.58 -52.76
C GLU A 146 86.26 -3.90 -54.10
N LEU A 147 85.85 -4.98 -54.77
CA LEU A 147 86.36 -5.34 -56.10
C LEU A 147 86.10 -4.25 -57.14
N SER A 148 84.88 -3.68 -57.15
CA SER A 148 84.52 -2.57 -58.04
C SER A 148 85.45 -1.38 -57.82
N ALA A 149 85.64 -0.96 -56.56
CA ALA A 149 86.52 0.15 -56.23
C ALA A 149 88.00 -0.14 -56.58
N ARG A 150 88.45 -1.39 -56.43
CA ARG A 150 89.81 -1.80 -56.81
C ARG A 150 90.03 -1.75 -58.32
N ILE A 151 89.05 -2.19 -59.11
CA ILE A 151 89.11 -2.10 -60.58
C ILE A 151 89.13 -0.65 -61.04
N ASP A 152 88.26 0.19 -60.49
CA ASP A 152 88.22 1.62 -60.81
C ASP A 152 89.54 2.31 -60.49
N TRP A 153 90.15 1.99 -59.34
CA TRP A 153 91.45 2.52 -58.95
C TRP A 153 92.57 2.08 -59.90
N LEU A 154 92.63 0.81 -60.29
CA LEU A 154 93.65 0.30 -61.23
C LEU A 154 93.51 0.92 -62.62
N HIS A 155 92.27 1.13 -63.08
CA HIS A 155 92.00 1.79 -64.36
C HIS A 155 92.44 3.27 -64.36
N ASP A 156 92.18 3.99 -63.28
CA ASP A 156 92.62 5.38 -63.12
C ASP A 156 94.16 5.48 -63.06
N ASP A 157 94.81 4.53 -62.38
CA ASP A 157 96.27 4.43 -62.29
C ASP A 157 96.88 4.15 -63.68
N PHE A 158 96.35 3.16 -64.41
CA PHE A 158 96.74 2.86 -65.79
C PHE A 158 96.60 4.07 -66.71
N THR A 159 95.46 4.77 -66.63
CA THR A 159 95.19 5.95 -67.45
C THR A 159 96.16 7.10 -67.15
N THR A 160 96.54 7.26 -65.88
CA THR A 160 97.52 8.28 -65.46
C THR A 160 98.90 7.97 -66.02
N GLU A 161 99.38 6.73 -65.84
CA GLU A 161 100.66 6.25 -66.39
C GLU A 161 100.69 6.32 -67.93
N LEU A 162 99.58 5.96 -68.58
CA LEU A 162 99.44 6.03 -70.04
C LEU A 162 99.60 7.46 -70.54
N ASN A 163 98.93 8.42 -69.90
CA ASN A 163 99.00 9.83 -70.30
C ASN A 163 100.42 10.38 -70.14
N SER A 164 101.10 10.06 -69.03
CA SER A 164 102.49 10.43 -68.80
C SER A 164 103.41 9.85 -69.87
N LEU A 165 103.25 8.56 -70.19
CA LEU A 165 104.06 7.87 -71.20
C LEU A 165 103.83 8.42 -72.62
N VAL A 166 102.58 8.70 -72.98
CA VAL A 166 102.23 9.31 -74.27
C VAL A 166 102.82 10.73 -74.40
N GLN A 167 102.83 11.50 -73.31
CA GLN A 167 103.47 12.80 -73.28
C GLN A 167 104.99 12.70 -73.49
N ASP A 168 105.64 11.71 -72.85
CA ASP A 168 107.06 11.43 -73.05
C ASP A 168 107.37 11.04 -74.49
N PHE A 169 106.57 10.18 -75.13
CA PHE A 169 106.74 9.84 -76.54
C PHE A 169 106.57 11.04 -77.46
N THR A 170 105.58 11.88 -77.19
CA THR A 170 105.32 13.11 -77.96
C THR A 170 106.53 14.06 -77.86
N TRP A 171 107.09 14.19 -76.66
CA TRP A 171 108.30 14.99 -76.43
C TRP A 171 109.53 14.40 -77.12
N GLN A 172 109.73 13.08 -77.08
CA GLN A 172 110.83 12.40 -77.79
C GLN A 172 110.72 12.58 -79.30
N GLN A 173 109.53 12.42 -79.88
CA GLN A 173 109.29 12.64 -81.31
C GLN A 173 109.58 14.09 -81.70
N GLY A 174 109.11 15.07 -80.92
CA GLY A 174 109.41 16.49 -81.16
C GLY A 174 110.92 16.78 -81.13
N THR A 175 111.61 16.28 -80.11
CA THR A 175 113.07 16.47 -79.96
C THR A 175 113.85 15.84 -81.13
N LEU A 176 113.42 14.66 -81.60
CA LEU A 176 114.04 14.01 -82.76
C LEU A 176 113.80 14.78 -84.06
N LEU A 177 112.60 15.34 -84.26
CA LEU A 177 112.27 16.18 -85.41
C LEU A 177 113.09 17.47 -85.42
N ASP A 178 113.23 18.14 -84.27
CA ASP A 178 114.05 19.34 -84.11
C ASP A 178 115.53 19.07 -84.44
N GLN A 179 116.06 17.90 -84.04
CA GLN A 179 117.44 17.48 -84.35
C GLN A 179 117.65 17.22 -85.86
N ILE A 180 116.64 16.66 -86.53
CA ILE A 180 116.65 16.47 -87.99
C ILE A 180 116.63 17.83 -88.70
N GLU A 181 115.77 18.76 -88.27
CA GLU A 181 115.66 20.10 -88.85
C GLU A 181 116.95 20.91 -88.66
N ALA A 182 117.60 20.79 -87.50
CA ALA A 182 118.84 21.47 -87.17
C ALA A 182 120.10 20.90 -87.89
N ASN A 183 119.98 19.83 -88.70
CA ASN A 183 121.09 19.10 -89.33
C ASN A 183 122.19 18.64 -88.35
N GLN A 184 121.84 18.37 -87.09
CA GLN A 184 122.79 17.99 -86.04
C GLN A 184 122.92 16.46 -85.93
N GLY A 185 123.71 15.82 -86.80
CA GLY A 185 124.01 14.39 -86.76
C GLY A 185 123.50 13.62 -87.99
N ASP A 186 123.39 12.28 -87.87
CA ASP A 186 122.91 11.42 -88.97
C ASP A 186 121.37 11.39 -89.01
N ALA A 187 120.79 12.11 -89.97
CA ALA A 187 119.34 12.18 -90.17
C ALA A 187 118.68 10.81 -90.38
N ALA A 188 119.39 9.82 -90.94
CA ALA A 188 118.86 8.47 -91.11
C ALA A 188 118.65 7.76 -89.77
N GLN A 189 119.56 7.98 -88.81
CA GLN A 189 119.48 7.42 -87.47
C GLN A 189 118.32 8.03 -86.67
N TYR A 190 118.14 9.35 -86.74
CA TYR A 190 117.02 10.01 -86.06
C TYR A 190 115.65 9.62 -86.65
N LEU A 191 115.56 9.47 -87.98
CA LEU A 191 114.35 8.98 -88.63
C LEU A 191 114.04 7.53 -88.22
N GLN A 192 115.06 6.67 -88.09
CA GLN A 192 114.87 5.32 -87.58
C GLN A 192 114.36 5.35 -86.14
N ARG A 193 114.97 6.15 -85.26
CA ARG A 193 114.52 6.27 -83.86
C ARG A 193 113.12 6.86 -83.75
N SER A 194 112.75 7.81 -84.60
CA SER A 194 111.40 8.37 -84.66
C SER A 194 110.36 7.29 -85.03
N ARG A 195 110.68 6.41 -85.98
CA ARG A 195 109.81 5.26 -86.32
C ARG A 195 109.73 4.24 -85.18
N GLU A 196 110.81 4.02 -84.46
CA GLU A 196 110.81 3.18 -83.26
C GLU A 196 109.85 3.74 -82.20
N VAL A 197 109.96 5.03 -81.86
CA VAL A 197 109.06 5.71 -80.91
C VAL A 197 107.61 5.71 -81.39
N GLN A 198 107.36 5.85 -82.69
CA GLN A 198 106.02 5.72 -83.27
C GLN A 198 105.46 4.30 -83.11
N ASN A 199 106.28 3.27 -83.34
CA ASN A 199 105.89 1.88 -83.15
C ASN A 199 105.60 1.58 -81.67
N GLU A 200 106.43 2.08 -80.74
CA GLU A 200 106.19 1.98 -79.29
C GLU A 200 104.84 2.58 -78.90
N GLN A 201 104.57 3.80 -79.35
CA GLN A 201 103.33 4.50 -79.09
C GLN A 201 102.11 3.69 -79.59
N GLN A 202 102.21 3.09 -80.78
CA GLN A 202 101.14 2.24 -81.33
C GLN A 202 100.90 0.97 -80.49
N GLN A 203 101.97 0.33 -79.99
CA GLN A 203 101.86 -0.83 -79.11
C GLN A 203 101.23 -0.46 -77.77
N VAL A 204 101.58 0.70 -77.21
CA VAL A 204 101.00 1.21 -75.97
C VAL A 204 99.51 1.52 -76.13
N TYR A 205 99.07 2.13 -77.24
CA TYR A 205 97.65 2.30 -77.51
C TYR A 205 96.92 0.96 -77.68
N THR A 206 97.60 -0.06 -78.20
CA THR A 206 97.05 -1.40 -78.30
C THR A 206 96.85 -2.01 -76.91
N LEU A 207 97.81 -1.85 -76.00
CA LEU A 207 97.65 -2.22 -74.59
C LEU A 207 96.50 -1.47 -73.93
N ALA A 208 96.39 -0.15 -74.14
CA ALA A 208 95.29 0.65 -73.59
C ALA A 208 93.91 0.16 -74.06
N ARG A 209 93.81 -0.28 -75.33
CA ARG A 209 92.56 -0.89 -75.82
C ARG A 209 92.26 -2.22 -75.13
N ILE A 210 93.27 -3.08 -74.94
CA ILE A 210 93.11 -4.37 -74.25
C ILE A 210 92.72 -4.15 -72.79
N GLU A 211 93.34 -3.18 -72.11
CA GLU A 211 93.00 -2.79 -70.74
C GLU A 211 91.54 -2.35 -70.62
N ASN A 212 91.07 -1.46 -71.51
CA ASN A 212 89.67 -1.04 -71.51
C ASN A 212 88.72 -2.23 -71.72
N GLN A 213 89.05 -3.16 -72.61
CA GLN A 213 88.25 -4.38 -72.81
C GLN A 213 88.18 -5.27 -71.57
N ILE A 214 89.27 -5.34 -70.79
CA ILE A 214 89.30 -6.07 -69.52
C ILE A 214 88.44 -5.36 -68.48
N VAL A 215 88.64 -4.04 -68.29
CA VAL A 215 87.91 -3.25 -67.30
C VAL A 215 86.41 -3.24 -67.59
N ASP A 216 86.02 -3.08 -68.86
CA ASP A 216 84.61 -3.09 -69.27
C ASP A 216 83.95 -4.44 -68.96
N ASP A 217 84.58 -5.57 -69.30
CA ASP A 217 84.03 -6.89 -68.96
C ASP A 217 83.95 -7.09 -67.44
N LEU A 218 84.98 -6.71 -66.68
CA LEU A 218 84.95 -6.81 -65.21
C LEU A 218 83.83 -5.95 -64.60
N ARG A 219 83.67 -4.70 -65.05
CA ARG A 219 82.61 -3.79 -64.60
C ARG A 219 81.22 -4.32 -64.96
N ASP A 220 81.03 -4.77 -66.19
CA ASP A 220 79.76 -5.30 -66.66
C ASP A 220 79.34 -6.52 -65.84
N ARG A 221 80.25 -7.45 -65.54
CA ARG A 221 79.94 -8.62 -64.68
C ARG A 221 79.57 -8.24 -63.26
N LEU A 222 80.28 -7.28 -62.65
CA LEU A 222 79.93 -6.79 -61.32
C LEU A 222 78.58 -6.05 -61.30
N ASN A 223 78.24 -5.35 -62.38
CA ASN A 223 76.96 -4.66 -62.52
C ASN A 223 75.80 -5.63 -62.79
N GLU A 224 76.01 -6.67 -63.60
CA GLU A 224 75.06 -7.77 -63.80
C GLU A 224 74.68 -8.41 -62.46
N LEU A 225 75.67 -8.70 -61.59
CA LEU A 225 75.43 -9.19 -60.23
C LEU A 225 74.52 -8.26 -59.42
N LYS A 226 74.80 -6.94 -59.44
CA LYS A 226 74.00 -5.94 -58.70
C LYS A 226 72.57 -5.81 -59.25
N SER A 227 72.38 -6.01 -60.55
CA SER A 227 71.08 -5.88 -61.23
C SER A 227 70.11 -7.03 -60.91
N GLY A 228 70.63 -8.18 -60.45
CA GLY A 228 69.83 -9.35 -60.09
C GLY A 228 69.30 -10.16 -61.27
N ASN A 229 69.70 -9.85 -62.51
CA ASN A 229 69.41 -10.66 -63.69
C ASN A 229 70.34 -11.89 -63.71
N ASN A 230 69.80 -13.05 -63.32
CA ASN A 230 70.54 -14.30 -63.12
C ASN A 230 70.33 -15.34 -64.23
N ASP A 231 69.76 -14.97 -65.37
CA ASP A 231 69.54 -15.89 -66.49
C ASP A 231 70.89 -16.31 -67.10
N GLY A 232 71.46 -17.39 -66.55
CA GLY A 232 72.61 -18.08 -67.14
C GLY A 232 73.97 -17.46 -66.85
N MET A 233 74.20 -16.89 -65.67
CA MET A 233 75.53 -16.42 -65.28
C MET A 233 76.51 -17.61 -65.17
N LEU A 234 77.29 -17.82 -66.23
CA LEU A 234 78.32 -18.83 -66.32
C LEU A 234 79.66 -18.17 -65.97
N VAL A 235 80.06 -18.25 -64.70
CA VAL A 235 81.41 -17.83 -64.24
C VAL A 235 82.50 -18.43 -65.13
N GLU A 236 82.29 -19.66 -65.60
CA GLU A 236 83.18 -20.35 -66.53
C GLU A 236 83.30 -19.66 -67.90
N THR A 237 82.22 -19.05 -68.40
CA THR A 237 82.23 -18.32 -69.67
C THR A 237 83.02 -17.01 -69.53
N HIS A 238 82.88 -16.32 -68.40
CA HIS A 238 83.67 -15.12 -68.10
C HIS A 238 85.16 -15.45 -67.98
N ILE A 239 85.52 -16.50 -67.24
CA ILE A 239 86.91 -16.96 -67.12
C ILE A 239 87.49 -17.26 -68.50
N ARG A 240 86.76 -17.99 -69.36
CA ARG A 240 87.22 -18.31 -70.72
C ARG A 240 87.41 -17.07 -71.60
N TYR A 241 86.56 -16.05 -71.45
CA TYR A 241 86.70 -14.80 -72.19
C TYR A 241 87.95 -14.04 -71.72
N LEU A 242 88.16 -13.92 -70.41
CA LEU A 242 89.36 -13.31 -69.84
C LEU A 242 90.64 -14.09 -70.19
N GLU A 243 90.60 -15.42 -70.26
CA GLU A 243 91.74 -16.23 -70.75
C GLU A 243 92.13 -15.85 -72.18
N ASN A 244 91.16 -15.55 -73.03
CA ASN A 244 91.41 -15.09 -74.40
C ASN A 244 91.99 -13.66 -74.44
N LEU A 245 91.45 -12.75 -73.62
CA LEU A 245 92.02 -11.41 -73.45
C LEU A 245 93.44 -11.47 -72.89
N LYS A 246 93.70 -12.33 -71.89
CA LYS A 246 95.03 -12.57 -71.34
C LYS A 246 96.00 -13.04 -72.41
N LYS A 247 95.62 -14.02 -73.23
CA LYS A 247 96.47 -14.49 -74.33
C LYS A 247 96.81 -13.34 -75.29
N THR A 248 95.82 -12.51 -75.63
CA THR A 248 96.00 -11.33 -76.48
C THR A 248 96.91 -10.30 -75.81
N ALA A 249 96.75 -10.06 -74.51
CA ALA A 249 97.60 -9.18 -73.72
C ALA A 249 99.05 -9.68 -73.70
N ASP A 250 99.27 -10.95 -73.35
CA ASP A 250 100.60 -11.58 -73.28
C ASP A 250 101.35 -11.47 -74.63
N GLU A 251 100.66 -11.63 -75.77
CA GLU A 251 101.25 -11.48 -77.10
C GLU A 251 101.71 -10.04 -77.39
N ASN A 252 100.94 -9.03 -76.99
CA ASN A 252 101.28 -7.61 -77.18
C ASN A 252 102.29 -7.10 -76.13
N ILE A 253 102.25 -7.66 -74.92
CA ILE A 253 103.21 -7.39 -73.83
C ILE A 253 104.61 -7.84 -74.23
N ARG A 254 104.76 -9.02 -74.85
CA ARG A 254 106.07 -9.50 -75.33
C ARG A 254 106.71 -8.59 -76.37
N ALA A 255 105.91 -7.92 -77.20
CA ALA A 255 106.42 -6.93 -78.15
C ALA A 255 107.00 -5.68 -77.45
N LEU A 256 106.70 -5.51 -76.15
CA LEU A 256 107.14 -4.40 -75.31
C LEU A 256 108.22 -4.80 -74.28
N ASP A 257 108.70 -6.04 -74.26
CA ASP A 257 109.68 -6.51 -73.26
C ASP A 257 110.97 -5.68 -73.25
N ASP A 258 111.40 -5.21 -74.43
CA ASP A 258 112.59 -4.38 -74.60
C ASP A 258 112.41 -2.92 -74.13
N TRP A 259 111.23 -2.56 -73.59
CA TRP A 259 110.81 -1.18 -73.30
C TRP A 259 110.47 -1.00 -71.81
N PRO A 260 111.43 -0.62 -70.95
CA PRO A 260 111.24 -0.56 -69.50
C PRO A 260 110.19 0.45 -69.03
N SER A 261 109.95 1.51 -69.80
CA SER A 261 108.97 2.56 -69.48
C SER A 261 107.53 2.03 -69.45
N THR A 262 107.26 0.87 -70.05
CA THR A 262 105.92 0.24 -70.07
C THR A 262 105.66 -0.73 -68.91
N ILE A 263 106.63 -0.96 -68.02
CA ILE A 263 106.51 -1.97 -66.94
C ILE A 263 105.27 -1.73 -66.07
N THR A 264 104.98 -0.48 -65.69
CA THR A 264 103.83 -0.13 -64.84
C THR A 264 102.51 -0.49 -65.52
N LEU A 265 102.35 -0.11 -66.80
CA LEU A 265 101.16 -0.48 -67.61
C LEU A 265 100.95 -1.99 -67.69
N ARG A 266 102.03 -2.75 -67.90
CA ARG A 266 101.96 -4.22 -67.98
C ARG A 266 101.56 -4.83 -66.64
N GLN A 267 102.14 -4.34 -65.54
CA GLN A 267 101.81 -4.79 -64.19
C GLN A 267 100.33 -4.53 -63.85
N THR A 268 99.79 -3.37 -64.22
CA THR A 268 98.38 -3.06 -63.98
C THR A 268 97.43 -3.98 -64.77
N ILE A 269 97.77 -4.32 -66.03
CA ILE A 269 97.02 -5.31 -66.81
C ILE A 269 97.06 -6.69 -66.14
N ASP A 270 98.23 -7.12 -65.65
CA ASP A 270 98.37 -8.38 -64.93
C ASP A 270 97.54 -8.39 -63.64
N GLU A 271 97.52 -7.30 -62.87
CA GLU A 271 96.69 -7.17 -61.65
C GLU A 271 95.18 -7.22 -61.97
N LEU A 272 94.74 -6.56 -63.04
CA LEU A 272 93.34 -6.60 -63.51
C LEU A 272 92.92 -8.01 -63.94
N LEU A 273 93.75 -8.69 -64.72
CA LEU A 273 93.52 -10.08 -65.13
C LEU A 273 93.53 -11.03 -63.92
N GLU A 274 94.41 -10.78 -62.95
CA GLU A 274 94.45 -11.55 -61.71
C GLU A 274 93.14 -11.42 -60.92
N ILE A 275 92.56 -10.21 -60.83
CA ILE A 275 91.25 -9.98 -60.19
C ILE A 275 90.15 -10.84 -60.82
N GLY A 276 90.08 -10.87 -62.16
CA GLY A 276 89.04 -11.59 -62.89
C GLY A 276 89.23 -13.11 -62.95
N MET A 277 90.48 -13.60 -62.93
CA MET A 277 90.78 -15.01 -63.18
C MET A 277 91.13 -15.82 -61.92
N VAL A 278 91.72 -15.21 -60.89
CA VAL A 278 92.14 -15.97 -59.70
C VAL A 278 90.92 -16.37 -58.90
N LYS A 279 90.80 -17.69 -58.67
CA LYS A 279 89.67 -18.34 -58.02
C LYS A 279 89.15 -17.56 -56.79
N ASN A 280 90.02 -17.21 -55.86
CA ASN A 280 89.68 -16.57 -54.59
C ASN A 280 89.34 -15.06 -54.69
N LYS A 281 89.32 -14.47 -55.89
CA LYS A 281 88.98 -13.05 -56.12
C LYS A 281 87.57 -12.94 -56.71
N MET A 282 87.42 -12.48 -57.95
CA MET A 282 86.11 -12.27 -58.58
C MET A 282 85.31 -13.58 -58.76
N PRO A 283 85.87 -14.70 -59.28
CA PRO A 283 85.09 -15.91 -59.53
C PRO A 283 84.41 -16.53 -58.31
N ASP A 284 85.11 -16.63 -57.16
CA ASP A 284 84.49 -17.09 -55.91
C ASP A 284 83.48 -16.07 -55.39
N THR A 285 83.78 -14.76 -55.47
CA THR A 285 82.84 -13.71 -55.06
C THR A 285 81.54 -13.75 -55.87
N MET A 286 81.61 -13.99 -57.19
CA MET A 286 80.44 -14.19 -58.05
C MET A 286 79.63 -15.42 -57.61
N ARG A 287 80.29 -16.55 -57.35
CA ARG A 287 79.62 -17.79 -56.89
C ARG A 287 78.97 -17.60 -55.52
N ASP A 288 79.66 -16.96 -54.60
CA ASP A 288 79.15 -16.63 -53.26
C ASP A 288 77.95 -15.68 -53.36
N TYR A 289 77.96 -14.73 -54.29
CA TYR A 289 76.87 -13.78 -54.49
C TYR A 289 75.61 -14.50 -54.98
N VAL A 290 75.74 -15.34 -56.01
CA VAL A 290 74.62 -16.14 -56.54
C VAL A 290 74.09 -17.11 -55.47
N ALA A 291 74.97 -17.74 -54.70
CA ALA A 291 74.58 -18.62 -53.60
C ALA A 291 73.83 -17.87 -52.48
N ALA A 292 74.35 -16.72 -52.05
CA ALA A 292 73.72 -15.88 -51.03
C ALA A 292 72.37 -15.33 -51.50
N GLN A 293 72.26 -14.92 -52.77
CA GLN A 293 71.01 -14.47 -53.37
C GLN A 293 69.97 -15.58 -53.43
N LYS A 294 70.38 -16.79 -53.83
CA LYS A 294 69.50 -17.97 -53.83
C LYS A 294 69.01 -18.31 -52.42
N ALA A 295 69.92 -18.33 -51.44
CA ALA A 295 69.57 -18.58 -50.04
C ALA A 295 68.57 -17.54 -49.51
N LEU A 296 68.74 -16.25 -49.85
CA LEU A 296 67.81 -15.19 -49.50
C LEU A 296 66.45 -15.36 -50.18
N LEU A 297 66.41 -15.77 -51.45
CA LEU A 297 65.17 -16.05 -52.16
C LEU A 297 64.41 -17.24 -51.55
N ASP A 298 65.13 -18.32 -51.22
CA ASP A 298 64.56 -19.51 -50.60
C ASP A 298 64.02 -19.19 -49.19
N ALA A 299 64.77 -18.43 -48.38
CA ALA A 299 64.30 -17.95 -47.08
C ALA A 299 63.08 -17.02 -47.21
N SER A 300 63.05 -16.15 -48.22
CA SER A 300 61.90 -15.28 -48.51
C SER A 300 60.65 -16.07 -48.92
N ARG A 301 60.81 -17.17 -49.69
CA ARG A 301 59.71 -18.09 -50.01
C ARG A 301 59.21 -18.85 -48.78
N ALA A 302 60.12 -19.34 -47.94
CA ALA A 302 59.77 -20.00 -46.69
C ALA A 302 59.00 -19.06 -45.75
N ARG A 303 59.34 -17.76 -45.77
CA ARG A 303 58.59 -16.70 -45.09
C ARG A 303 57.17 -16.58 -45.61
N GLU A 304 56.98 -16.46 -46.92
CA GLU A 304 55.64 -16.37 -47.54
C GLU A 304 54.76 -17.56 -47.12
N ALA A 305 55.33 -18.78 -47.14
CA ALA A 305 54.64 -19.99 -46.76
C ALA A 305 54.27 -20.03 -45.26
N THR A 306 55.18 -19.60 -44.39
CA THR A 306 54.96 -19.58 -42.93
C THR A 306 53.93 -18.51 -42.55
N LEU A 307 54.00 -17.32 -43.14
CA LEU A 307 52.99 -16.26 -43.00
C LEU A 307 51.62 -16.71 -43.50
N GLY A 308 51.57 -17.43 -44.62
CA GLY A 308 50.34 -18.04 -45.14
C GLY A 308 49.70 -19.01 -44.15
N ARG A 309 50.47 -19.97 -43.60
CA ARG A 309 49.97 -20.90 -42.57
C ARG A 309 49.47 -20.15 -41.33
N PHE A 310 50.18 -19.10 -40.91
CA PHE A 310 49.77 -18.26 -39.79
C PHE A 310 48.44 -17.57 -40.03
N ARG A 311 48.26 -16.95 -41.21
CA ARG A 311 47.02 -16.26 -41.58
C ARG A 311 45.83 -17.23 -41.64
N THR A 312 46.02 -18.42 -42.22
CA THR A 312 44.96 -19.44 -42.25
C THR A 312 44.56 -19.88 -40.85
N LEU A 313 45.51 -20.03 -39.92
CA LEU A 313 45.21 -20.38 -38.53
C LEU A 313 44.46 -19.25 -37.81
N LEU A 314 44.85 -17.99 -38.02
CA LEU A 314 44.12 -16.82 -37.51
C LEU A 314 42.68 -16.77 -38.02
N GLU A 315 42.48 -16.92 -39.33
CA GLU A 315 41.15 -16.88 -39.94
C GLU A 315 40.24 -18.01 -39.40
N ALA A 316 40.79 -19.23 -39.23
CA ALA A 316 40.07 -20.34 -38.62
C ALA A 316 39.69 -20.08 -37.15
N GLN A 317 40.59 -19.46 -36.38
CA GLN A 317 40.36 -19.17 -34.96
C GLN A 317 39.39 -17.99 -34.76
N LEU A 318 39.49 -16.94 -35.58
CA LEU A 318 38.55 -15.81 -35.58
C LEU A 318 37.15 -16.23 -36.05
N GLY A 319 37.08 -17.02 -37.12
CA GLY A 319 35.81 -17.54 -37.63
C GLY A 319 35.09 -18.39 -36.58
N SER A 320 35.81 -19.31 -35.93
CA SER A 320 35.23 -20.14 -34.87
C SER A 320 34.86 -19.34 -33.63
N SER A 321 35.66 -18.35 -33.22
CA SER A 321 35.36 -17.47 -32.09
C SER A 321 34.12 -16.60 -32.34
N HIS A 322 33.97 -16.05 -33.56
CA HIS A 322 32.78 -15.28 -33.93
C HIS A 322 31.52 -16.17 -33.92
N GLN A 323 31.63 -17.38 -34.49
CA GLN A 323 30.54 -18.34 -34.51
C GLN A 323 30.16 -18.82 -33.09
N GLN A 324 31.13 -19.01 -32.20
CA GLN A 324 30.89 -19.32 -30.79
C GLN A 324 30.17 -18.17 -30.07
N MET A 325 30.57 -16.92 -30.31
CA MET A 325 29.91 -15.74 -29.73
C MET A 325 28.47 -15.58 -30.21
N GLN A 326 28.21 -15.85 -31.50
CA GLN A 326 26.84 -15.87 -32.05
C GLN A 326 26.01 -16.99 -31.42
N THR A 327 26.58 -18.19 -31.29
CA THR A 327 25.89 -19.33 -30.67
C THR A 327 25.58 -19.05 -29.19
N PHE A 328 26.50 -18.39 -28.48
CA PHE A 328 26.29 -17.94 -27.12
C PHE A 328 25.13 -16.93 -27.03
N ASN A 329 25.15 -15.88 -27.85
CA ASN A 329 24.07 -14.89 -27.90
C ASN A 329 22.71 -15.54 -28.20
N GLN A 330 22.64 -16.45 -29.17
CA GLN A 330 21.42 -17.19 -29.50
C GLN A 330 20.92 -18.05 -28.33
N ARG A 331 21.81 -18.77 -27.63
CA ARG A 331 21.44 -19.58 -26.46
C ARG A 331 20.96 -18.72 -25.31
N LEU A 332 21.63 -17.60 -25.04
CA LEU A 332 21.24 -16.63 -24.03
C LEU A 332 19.85 -16.07 -24.33
N GLU A 333 19.62 -15.65 -25.57
CA GLU A 333 18.33 -15.13 -26.01
C GLU A 333 17.23 -16.17 -25.86
N GLN A 334 17.49 -17.42 -26.26
CA GLN A 334 16.53 -18.51 -26.13
C GLN A 334 16.18 -18.77 -24.66
N ILE A 335 17.16 -18.78 -23.76
CA ILE A 335 16.93 -18.99 -22.32
C ILE A 335 16.19 -17.82 -21.72
N VAL A 336 16.55 -16.57 -22.07
CA VAL A 336 15.81 -15.39 -21.61
C VAL A 336 14.35 -15.44 -22.07
N ARG A 337 14.08 -15.82 -23.33
CA ARG A 337 12.70 -15.98 -23.84
C ARG A 337 11.93 -17.10 -23.13
N VAL A 338 12.54 -18.28 -22.98
CA VAL A 338 11.88 -19.45 -22.36
C VAL A 338 11.60 -19.19 -20.87
N SER A 339 12.61 -18.75 -20.12
CA SER A 339 12.45 -18.49 -18.69
C SER A 339 11.56 -17.28 -18.41
N GLY A 340 11.67 -16.22 -19.23
CA GLY A 340 10.76 -15.07 -19.18
C GLY A 340 9.30 -15.46 -19.47
N GLY A 341 9.09 -16.33 -20.46
CA GLY A 341 7.77 -16.91 -20.76
C GLY A 341 7.19 -17.74 -19.62
N LEU A 342 8.01 -18.60 -18.98
CA LEU A 342 7.60 -19.38 -17.81
C LEU A 342 7.18 -18.50 -16.62
N ILE A 343 7.94 -17.44 -16.32
CA ILE A 343 7.59 -16.49 -15.26
C ILE A 343 6.28 -15.75 -15.59
N LEU A 344 6.11 -15.29 -16.83
CA LEU A 344 4.87 -14.65 -17.28
C LEU A 344 3.67 -15.57 -17.14
N VAL A 345 3.77 -16.83 -17.59
CA VAL A 345 2.67 -17.80 -17.47
C VAL A 345 2.37 -18.10 -16.00
N ALA A 346 3.38 -18.31 -15.17
CA ALA A 346 3.20 -18.58 -13.74
C ALA A 346 2.53 -17.41 -12.99
N THR A 347 2.93 -16.17 -13.29
CA THR A 347 2.35 -14.96 -12.69
C THR A 347 0.91 -14.73 -13.14
N LEU A 348 0.60 -14.90 -14.44
CA LEU A 348 -0.75 -14.75 -14.98
C LEU A 348 -1.71 -15.81 -14.40
N LEU A 349 -1.24 -17.06 -14.29
CA LEU A 349 -1.99 -18.15 -13.69
C LEU A 349 -2.22 -17.92 -12.19
N ALA A 350 -1.24 -17.38 -11.47
CA ALA A 350 -1.38 -16.99 -10.08
C ALA A 350 -2.42 -15.87 -9.88
N LEU A 351 -2.40 -14.84 -10.73
CA LEU A 351 -3.38 -13.75 -10.73
C LEU A 351 -4.80 -14.25 -11.03
N LEU A 352 -4.95 -15.13 -12.03
CA LEU A 352 -6.24 -15.74 -12.38
C LEU A 352 -6.81 -16.57 -11.23
N LEU A 353 -5.97 -17.38 -10.58
CA LEU A 353 -6.36 -18.18 -9.42
C LEU A 353 -6.71 -17.29 -8.21
N ALA A 354 -5.93 -16.25 -7.94
CA ALA A 354 -6.22 -15.29 -6.88
C ALA A 354 -7.55 -14.56 -7.12
N TRP A 355 -7.79 -14.12 -8.36
CA TRP A 355 -9.06 -13.49 -8.77
C TRP A 355 -10.25 -14.45 -8.60
N GLY A 356 -10.13 -15.68 -9.11
CA GLY A 356 -11.18 -16.70 -9.00
C GLY A 356 -11.50 -17.04 -7.55
N LEU A 357 -10.47 -17.17 -6.71
CA LEU A 357 -10.62 -17.45 -5.29
C LEU A 357 -11.30 -16.28 -4.55
N ASN A 358 -10.86 -15.04 -4.80
CA ASN A 358 -11.46 -13.86 -4.18
C ASN A 358 -12.94 -13.71 -4.58
N HIS A 359 -13.25 -13.85 -5.88
CA HIS A 359 -14.60 -13.71 -6.39
C HIS A 359 -15.53 -14.81 -5.89
N TYR A 360 -15.12 -16.08 -5.99
CA TYR A 360 -15.98 -17.20 -5.67
C TYR A 360 -16.06 -17.50 -4.16
N PHE A 361 -14.95 -17.37 -3.43
CA PHE A 361 -14.91 -17.72 -2.01
C PHE A 361 -15.28 -16.53 -1.11
N ILE A 362 -14.63 -15.38 -1.26
CA ILE A 362 -14.83 -14.24 -0.34
C ILE A 362 -16.13 -13.50 -0.66
N ARG A 363 -16.31 -13.06 -1.91
CA ARG A 363 -17.48 -12.25 -2.28
C ARG A 363 -18.80 -13.02 -2.22
N SER A 364 -18.83 -14.23 -2.78
CA SER A 364 -20.07 -15.02 -2.86
C SER A 364 -20.51 -15.61 -1.51
N ARG A 365 -19.56 -16.02 -0.65
CA ARG A 365 -19.90 -16.68 0.62
C ARG A 365 -19.95 -15.76 1.82
N LEU A 366 -19.03 -14.80 1.90
CA LEU A 366 -18.85 -13.97 3.10
C LEU A 366 -19.59 -12.64 2.96
N VAL A 367 -19.24 -11.86 1.93
CA VAL A 367 -19.72 -10.47 1.78
C VAL A 367 -21.24 -10.42 1.61
N LYS A 368 -21.81 -11.18 0.66
CA LYS A 368 -23.27 -11.18 0.41
C LYS A 368 -24.09 -11.61 1.63
N ARG A 369 -23.59 -12.57 2.41
CA ARG A 369 -24.30 -13.08 3.60
C ARG A 369 -24.21 -12.12 4.78
N PHE A 370 -23.03 -11.52 4.97
CA PHE A 370 -22.82 -10.49 5.98
C PHE A 370 -23.72 -9.27 5.73
N THR A 371 -23.79 -8.79 4.48
CA THR A 371 -24.66 -7.64 4.13
C THR A 371 -26.14 -7.95 4.38
N ALA A 372 -26.60 -9.16 4.03
CA ALA A 372 -27.98 -9.57 4.27
C ALA A 372 -28.32 -9.69 5.77
N LEU A 373 -27.40 -10.24 6.57
CA LEU A 373 -27.58 -10.32 8.02
C LEU A 373 -27.58 -8.93 8.67
N ASN A 374 -26.67 -8.05 8.25
CA ASN A 374 -26.59 -6.68 8.74
C ASN A 374 -27.88 -5.90 8.45
N GLN A 375 -28.41 -6.02 7.22
CA GLN A 375 -29.70 -5.41 6.85
C GLN A 375 -30.86 -5.92 7.72
N ALA A 376 -30.92 -7.22 8.01
CA ALA A 376 -31.95 -7.78 8.89
C ALA A 376 -31.84 -7.23 10.33
N VAL A 377 -30.63 -7.08 10.87
CA VAL A 377 -30.39 -6.51 12.20
C VAL A 377 -30.81 -5.03 12.26
N VAL A 378 -30.48 -4.24 11.23
CA VAL A 378 -30.92 -2.83 11.15
C VAL A 378 -32.44 -2.71 11.10
N GLN A 379 -33.14 -3.59 10.38
CA GLN A 379 -34.60 -3.60 10.33
C GLN A 379 -35.24 -3.92 11.69
N ILE A 380 -34.65 -4.84 12.46
CA ILE A 380 -35.08 -5.14 13.83
C ILE A 380 -34.88 -3.93 14.74
N GLY A 381 -33.75 -3.23 14.61
CA GLY A 381 -33.46 -2.00 15.39
C GLY A 381 -34.44 -0.85 15.12
N LEU A 382 -35.08 -0.82 13.96
CA LEU A 382 -36.11 0.17 13.58
C LEU A 382 -37.54 -0.23 14.00
N GLY A 383 -37.70 -1.24 14.87
CA GLY A 383 -38.99 -1.66 15.43
C GLY A 383 -39.83 -2.57 14.53
N ARG A 384 -39.31 -3.01 13.37
CA ARG A 384 -40.02 -3.93 12.46
C ARG A 384 -39.72 -5.39 12.83
N THR A 385 -40.50 -5.90 13.78
CA THR A 385 -40.35 -7.25 14.36
C THR A 385 -40.85 -8.40 13.48
N ASP A 386 -41.53 -8.10 12.37
CA ASP A 386 -41.97 -9.09 11.36
C ASP A 386 -40.89 -9.43 10.32
N SER A 387 -39.70 -8.86 10.44
CA SER A 387 -38.62 -9.09 9.48
C SER A 387 -38.02 -10.51 9.64
N THR A 388 -38.10 -11.31 8.57
CA THR A 388 -37.54 -12.67 8.57
C THR A 388 -36.02 -12.62 8.47
N ILE A 389 -35.32 -12.98 9.55
CA ILE A 389 -33.84 -13.09 9.52
C ILE A 389 -33.45 -14.29 8.63
N PRO A 390 -32.77 -14.08 7.48
CA PRO A 390 -32.35 -15.18 6.62
C PRO A 390 -31.27 -16.02 7.31
N VAL A 391 -31.58 -17.27 7.65
CA VAL A 391 -30.62 -18.22 8.23
C VAL A 391 -30.06 -19.09 7.11
N TYR A 392 -28.82 -18.84 6.71
CA TYR A 392 -28.11 -19.65 5.73
C TYR A 392 -26.75 -20.09 6.27
N GLY A 393 -26.43 -21.39 6.15
CA GLY A 393 -25.13 -21.95 6.54
C GLY A 393 -25.06 -22.47 7.98
N ARG A 394 -24.01 -23.26 8.26
CA ARG A 394 -23.68 -23.80 9.60
C ARG A 394 -22.42 -23.14 10.21
N ASP A 395 -21.98 -22.03 9.61
CA ASP A 395 -20.83 -21.22 10.01
C ASP A 395 -21.20 -20.22 11.13
N GLU A 396 -20.25 -19.38 11.53
CA GLU A 396 -20.44 -18.38 12.60
C GLU A 396 -21.58 -17.40 12.28
N LEU A 397 -21.71 -16.95 11.02
CA LEU A 397 -22.81 -16.09 10.58
C LEU A 397 -24.16 -16.82 10.69
N GLY A 398 -24.23 -18.09 10.29
CA GLY A 398 -25.43 -18.91 10.46
C GLY A 398 -25.76 -19.21 11.94
N ARG A 399 -24.77 -19.26 12.83
CA ARG A 399 -24.99 -19.37 14.28
C ARG A 399 -25.57 -18.07 14.85
N ILE A 400 -25.02 -16.92 14.49
CA ILE A 400 -25.51 -15.60 14.90
C ILE A 400 -26.94 -15.38 14.39
N ALA A 401 -27.21 -15.68 13.12
CA ALA A 401 -28.55 -15.57 12.54
C ALA A 401 -29.59 -16.45 13.26
N ARG A 402 -29.20 -17.68 13.66
CA ARG A 402 -30.07 -18.58 14.44
C ARG A 402 -30.34 -18.06 15.85
N LEU A 403 -29.30 -17.57 16.53
CA LEU A 403 -29.42 -17.01 17.87
C LEU A 403 -30.35 -15.79 17.84
N LEU A 404 -30.12 -14.86 16.91
CA LEU A 404 -30.96 -13.68 16.70
C LEU A 404 -32.41 -14.03 16.36
N ARG A 405 -32.64 -15.05 15.53
CA ARG A 405 -34.00 -15.52 15.22
C ARG A 405 -34.68 -16.09 16.46
N HIS A 406 -33.94 -16.86 17.26
CA HIS A 406 -34.46 -17.44 18.50
C HIS A 406 -34.82 -16.36 19.52
N THR A 407 -33.94 -15.38 19.74
CA THR A 407 -34.20 -14.26 20.66
C THR A 407 -35.36 -13.38 20.17
N LEU A 408 -35.47 -13.11 18.87
CA LEU A 408 -36.62 -12.39 18.30
C LEU A 408 -37.92 -13.16 18.52
N GLY A 409 -37.89 -14.49 18.37
CA GLY A 409 -39.03 -15.35 18.67
C GLY A 409 -39.43 -15.33 20.16
N GLN A 410 -38.45 -15.37 21.07
CA GLN A 410 -38.70 -15.24 22.51
C GLN A 410 -39.28 -13.88 22.88
N LEU A 411 -38.75 -12.78 22.33
CA LEU A 411 -39.26 -11.44 22.56
C LEU A 411 -40.70 -11.28 22.06
N ASN A 412 -41.02 -11.80 20.87
CA ASN A 412 -42.38 -11.77 20.34
C ASN A 412 -43.35 -12.63 21.18
N MET A 413 -42.91 -13.77 21.73
CA MET A 413 -43.71 -14.59 22.64
C MET A 413 -43.94 -13.89 23.99
N GLN A 414 -42.91 -13.32 24.60
CA GLN A 414 -43.04 -12.55 25.85
C GLN A 414 -43.97 -11.35 25.67
N ARG A 415 -43.86 -10.63 24.55
CA ARG A 415 -44.76 -9.54 24.22
C ARG A 415 -46.22 -9.99 24.15
N ARG A 416 -46.49 -11.12 23.47
CA ARG A 416 -47.86 -11.68 23.40
C ARG A 416 -48.38 -12.17 24.76
N GLN A 417 -47.53 -12.77 25.58
CA GLN A 417 -47.88 -13.17 26.95
C GLN A 417 -48.22 -11.96 27.82
N LEU A 418 -47.42 -10.90 27.76
CA LEU A 418 -47.71 -9.63 28.44
C LEU A 418 -49.02 -9.00 27.94
N GLU A 419 -49.26 -9.00 26.63
CA GLU A 419 -50.52 -8.51 26.06
C GLU A 419 -51.73 -9.33 26.54
N GLN A 420 -51.59 -10.65 26.70
CA GLN A 420 -52.62 -11.52 27.26
C GLN A 420 -52.82 -11.34 28.77
N GLU A 421 -51.76 -11.28 29.57
CA GLU A 421 -51.85 -11.02 31.02
C GLU A 421 -52.50 -9.66 31.31
N VAL A 422 -52.19 -8.65 30.51
CA VAL A 422 -52.83 -7.32 30.63
C VAL A 422 -54.31 -7.38 30.26
N ALA A 423 -54.69 -8.19 29.26
CA ALA A 423 -56.09 -8.38 28.89
C ALA A 423 -56.87 -9.13 29.98
N GLU A 424 -56.34 -10.25 30.49
CA GLU A 424 -56.96 -11.01 31.58
C GLU A 424 -57.08 -10.18 32.87
N ARG A 425 -56.06 -9.40 33.23
CA ARG A 425 -56.14 -8.50 34.39
C ARG A 425 -57.26 -7.46 34.26
N LYS A 426 -57.46 -6.90 33.07
CA LYS A 426 -58.54 -5.93 32.83
C LYS A 426 -59.93 -6.57 32.94
N GLU A 427 -60.07 -7.82 32.49
CA GLU A 427 -61.31 -8.57 32.57
C GLU A 427 -61.66 -8.93 34.03
N ILE A 428 -60.68 -9.43 34.79
CA ILE A 428 -60.83 -9.71 36.24
C ILE A 428 -61.15 -8.43 37.02
N GLU A 429 -60.52 -7.31 36.70
CA GLU A 429 -60.80 -6.03 37.36
C GLU A 429 -62.22 -5.53 37.06
N ALA A 430 -62.72 -5.72 35.84
CA ALA A 430 -64.09 -5.38 35.47
C ALA A 430 -65.12 -6.27 36.20
N ASP A 431 -64.86 -7.58 36.29
CA ASP A 431 -65.74 -8.53 36.97
C ASP A 431 -65.78 -8.30 38.48
N LEU A 432 -64.64 -7.97 39.09
CA LEU A 432 -64.54 -7.61 40.51
C LEU A 432 -65.35 -6.35 40.83
N ARG A 433 -65.30 -5.33 39.96
CA ARG A 433 -66.11 -4.11 40.12
C ARG A 433 -67.60 -4.41 40.01
N ALA A 434 -68.01 -5.25 39.06
CA ALA A 434 -69.41 -5.63 38.89
C ALA A 434 -69.98 -6.38 40.12
N MET A 435 -69.23 -7.33 40.68
CA MET A 435 -69.65 -8.05 41.89
C MET A 435 -69.68 -7.15 43.14
N GLN A 436 -68.74 -6.20 43.25
CA GLN A 436 -68.72 -5.25 44.37
C GLN A 436 -69.93 -4.31 44.34
N ASP A 437 -70.33 -3.84 43.15
CA ASP A 437 -71.53 -3.02 42.97
C ASP A 437 -72.81 -3.79 43.31
N GLU A 438 -72.89 -5.07 42.93
CA GLU A 438 -74.03 -5.95 43.27
C GLU A 438 -74.16 -6.17 44.79
N LEU A 439 -73.04 -6.39 45.49
CA LEU A 439 -73.01 -6.52 46.95
C LEU A 439 -73.40 -5.21 47.66
N ILE A 440 -72.90 -4.06 47.19
CA ILE A 440 -73.28 -2.75 47.73
C ILE A 440 -74.78 -2.49 47.53
N GLN A 441 -75.33 -2.86 46.37
CA GLN A 441 -76.75 -2.68 46.06
C GLN A 441 -77.64 -3.58 46.91
N THR A 442 -77.21 -4.83 47.17
CA THR A 442 -77.91 -5.78 48.05
C THR A 442 -77.86 -5.34 49.51
N ALA A 443 -76.71 -4.83 49.99
CA ALA A 443 -76.56 -4.28 51.33
C ALA A 443 -77.40 -2.99 51.54
N LYS A 444 -77.46 -2.11 50.53
CA LYS A 444 -78.33 -0.91 50.56
C LYS A 444 -79.81 -1.27 50.65
N LEU A 445 -80.26 -2.26 49.88
CA LEU A 445 -81.66 -2.72 49.90
C LEU A 445 -82.04 -3.37 51.24
N ALA A 446 -81.13 -4.11 51.87
CA ALA A 446 -81.35 -4.69 53.19
C ALA A 446 -81.49 -3.62 54.30
N VAL A 447 -80.67 -2.58 54.27
CA VAL A 447 -80.76 -1.45 55.23
C VAL A 447 -82.03 -0.62 55.01
N VAL A 448 -82.43 -0.37 53.76
CA VAL A 448 -83.71 0.28 53.44
C VAL A 448 -84.90 -0.58 53.88
N GLY A 449 -84.83 -1.90 53.71
CA GLY A 449 -85.87 -2.83 54.16
C GLY A 449 -86.09 -2.81 55.68
N GLN A 450 -85.00 -2.88 56.46
CA GLN A 450 -85.04 -2.86 57.93
C GLN A 450 -85.56 -1.51 58.47
N THR A 451 -85.24 -0.39 57.81
CA THR A 451 -85.62 0.96 58.25
C THR A 451 -87.05 1.36 57.85
N MET A 452 -87.56 0.86 56.72
CA MET A 452 -88.96 1.06 56.32
C MET A 452 -89.95 0.45 57.33
N THR A 453 -89.60 -0.69 57.93
CA THR A 453 -90.43 -1.32 58.97
C THR A 453 -90.52 -0.46 60.24
N THR A 454 -89.41 0.16 60.66
CA THR A 454 -89.37 1.07 61.82
C THR A 454 -90.12 2.38 61.53
N LEU A 455 -89.94 2.97 60.34
CA LEU A 455 -90.66 4.18 59.90
C LEU A 455 -92.17 3.97 59.80
N ALA A 456 -92.61 2.83 59.26
CA ALA A 456 -94.02 2.48 59.25
C ALA A 456 -94.58 2.41 60.68
N HIS A 457 -93.79 1.92 61.64
CA HIS A 457 -94.16 1.89 63.04
C HIS A 457 -94.27 3.29 63.67
N GLU A 458 -93.32 4.18 63.39
CA GLU A 458 -93.32 5.56 63.90
C GLU A 458 -94.37 6.48 63.27
N ILE A 459 -94.82 6.20 62.03
CA ILE A 459 -95.93 6.92 61.39
C ILE A 459 -97.28 6.42 61.91
N ASN A 460 -97.43 5.11 62.11
CA ASN A 460 -98.68 4.52 62.59
C ASN A 460 -99.01 4.94 64.05
N GLN A 461 -98.02 5.15 64.90
CA GLN A 461 -98.23 5.60 66.28
C GLN A 461 -98.96 6.95 66.41
N PRO A 462 -98.50 8.06 65.82
CA PRO A 462 -99.21 9.33 65.85
C PRO A 462 -100.52 9.29 65.06
N LEU A 463 -100.65 8.47 64.02
CA LEU A 463 -101.91 8.26 63.30
C LEU A 463 -102.99 7.64 64.20
N ASN A 464 -102.64 6.60 64.95
CA ASN A 464 -103.57 5.98 65.91
C ASN A 464 -103.97 6.97 67.03
N ALA A 465 -103.00 7.74 67.53
CA ALA A 465 -103.27 8.78 68.52
C ALA A 465 -104.15 9.91 67.96
N LEU A 466 -103.95 10.28 66.69
CA LEU A 466 -104.77 11.27 65.97
C LEU A 466 -106.22 10.78 65.86
N SER A 467 -106.43 9.54 65.44
CA SER A 467 -107.76 8.93 65.39
C SER A 467 -108.46 8.93 66.77
N MET A 468 -107.72 8.63 67.84
CA MET A 468 -108.25 8.67 69.20
C MET A 468 -108.61 10.09 69.65
N TYR A 469 -107.78 11.10 69.35
CA TYR A 469 -108.07 12.49 69.67
C TYR A 469 -109.24 13.05 68.87
N LEU A 470 -109.38 12.71 67.59
CA LEU A 470 -110.54 13.08 66.79
C LEU A 470 -111.83 12.45 67.33
N PHE A 471 -111.80 11.18 67.71
CA PHE A 471 -112.93 10.51 68.36
C PHE A 471 -113.32 11.17 69.70
N THR A 472 -112.33 11.46 70.53
CA THR A 472 -112.54 12.12 71.84
C THR A 472 -113.05 13.54 71.68
N ALA A 473 -112.55 14.29 70.69
CA ALA A 473 -113.04 15.62 70.36
C ALA A 473 -114.50 15.58 69.89
N GLY A 474 -114.86 14.65 69.00
CA GLY A 474 -116.24 14.43 68.56
C GLY A 474 -117.19 14.16 69.72
N ARG A 475 -116.80 13.25 70.63
CA ARG A 475 -117.59 12.95 71.83
C ARG A 475 -117.71 14.15 72.78
N ALA A 476 -116.65 14.94 72.95
CA ALA A 476 -116.71 16.16 73.77
C ALA A 476 -117.63 17.24 73.15
N ILE A 477 -117.72 17.31 71.83
CA ILE A 477 -118.66 18.19 71.12
C ILE A 477 -120.11 17.72 71.36
N GLU A 478 -120.40 16.43 71.22
CA GLU A 478 -121.73 15.86 71.51
C GLU A 478 -122.19 16.13 72.94
N GLN A 479 -121.25 16.17 73.89
CA GLN A 479 -121.51 16.43 75.31
C GLN A 479 -121.55 17.93 75.67
N GLY A 480 -121.46 18.84 74.70
CA GLY A 480 -121.49 20.29 74.91
C GLY A 480 -120.22 20.87 75.56
N GLN A 481 -119.13 20.10 75.65
CA GLN A 481 -117.88 20.47 76.31
C GLN A 481 -116.90 21.16 75.35
N SER A 482 -117.30 22.29 74.78
CA SER A 482 -116.57 22.99 73.71
C SER A 482 -115.11 23.34 74.05
N GLY A 483 -114.81 23.66 75.32
CA GLY A 483 -113.44 23.95 75.76
C GLY A 483 -112.50 22.74 75.69
N GLN A 484 -113.00 21.56 76.07
CA GLN A 484 -112.23 20.31 76.04
C GLN A 484 -112.09 19.79 74.60
N ALA A 485 -113.14 19.93 73.77
CA ALA A 485 -113.08 19.63 72.34
C ALA A 485 -112.00 20.47 71.63
N ARG A 486 -111.97 21.78 71.89
CA ARG A 486 -110.98 22.69 71.28
C ARG A 486 -109.55 22.32 71.68
N ASN A 487 -109.29 22.06 72.97
CA ASN A 487 -107.97 21.63 73.43
C ASN A 487 -107.55 20.29 72.80
N THR A 488 -108.49 19.35 72.66
CA THR A 488 -108.23 18.04 72.04
C THR A 488 -107.92 18.17 70.55
N LEU A 489 -108.61 19.06 69.83
CA LEU A 489 -108.31 19.38 68.43
C LEU A 489 -106.95 20.07 68.26
N THR A 490 -106.56 20.99 69.16
CA THR A 490 -105.21 21.60 69.13
C THR A 490 -104.11 20.55 69.34
N LYS A 491 -104.34 19.53 70.19
CA LYS A 491 -103.42 18.40 70.34
C LYS A 491 -103.33 17.53 69.08
N ALA A 492 -104.46 17.33 68.40
CA ALA A 492 -104.50 16.63 67.10
C ALA A 492 -103.71 17.38 66.01
N GLU A 493 -103.84 18.71 65.94
CA GLU A 493 -103.07 19.57 65.03
C GLU A 493 -101.55 19.47 65.29
N GLY A 494 -101.15 19.41 66.56
CA GLY A 494 -99.76 19.14 66.95
C GLY A 494 -99.23 17.78 66.45
N LEU A 495 -100.05 16.73 66.42
CA LEU A 495 -99.65 15.43 65.87
C LEU A 495 -99.52 15.45 64.35
N ILE A 496 -100.37 16.19 63.64
CA ILE A 496 -100.29 16.36 62.19
C ILE A 496 -98.97 17.05 61.82
N ASN A 497 -98.60 18.13 62.52
CA ASN A 497 -97.32 18.81 62.31
C ASN A 497 -96.12 17.89 62.58
N ARG A 498 -96.24 16.97 63.54
CA ARG A 498 -95.21 15.96 63.82
C ARG A 498 -95.08 14.95 62.69
N ILE A 499 -96.19 14.46 62.14
CA ILE A 499 -96.19 13.56 60.97
C ILE A 499 -95.57 14.25 59.75
N ASP A 500 -95.92 15.52 59.52
CA ASP A 500 -95.40 16.28 58.40
C ASP A 500 -93.89 16.54 58.52
N ALA A 501 -93.38 16.77 59.74
CA ALA A 501 -91.94 16.85 60.01
C ALA A 501 -91.21 15.52 59.70
N ILE A 502 -91.79 14.37 60.06
CA ILE A 502 -91.24 13.04 59.75
C ILE A 502 -91.15 12.84 58.23
N ILE A 503 -92.21 13.20 57.49
CA ILE A 503 -92.27 13.07 56.03
C ILE A 503 -91.26 14.00 55.34
N ARG A 504 -91.15 15.26 55.78
CA ARG A 504 -90.18 16.21 55.20
C ARG A 504 -88.74 15.74 55.39
N SER A 505 -88.39 15.24 56.57
CA SER A 505 -87.06 14.69 56.83
C SER A 505 -86.77 13.44 56.00
N LEU A 506 -87.75 12.56 55.80
CA LEU A 506 -87.61 11.39 54.91
C LEU A 506 -87.38 11.82 53.45
N ARG A 507 -88.10 12.83 52.98
CA ARG A 507 -87.97 13.36 51.62
C ARG A 507 -86.59 13.97 51.38
N GLN A 508 -86.02 14.64 52.38
CA GLN A 508 -84.68 15.24 52.33
C GLN A 508 -83.57 14.17 52.33
N PHE A 509 -83.78 13.03 53.00
CA PHE A 509 -82.88 11.87 52.95
C PHE A 509 -82.87 11.18 51.58
N THR A 510 -84.00 11.16 50.87
CA THR A 510 -84.13 10.51 49.55
C THR A 510 -83.73 11.38 48.36
N ARG A 511 -83.54 12.69 48.55
CA ARG A 511 -83.25 13.61 47.45
C ARG A 511 -81.75 13.60 47.14
N ARG A 512 -81.37 12.95 46.03
CA ARG A 512 -80.04 13.05 45.42
C ARG A 512 -79.71 14.53 45.16
N ALA A 513 -78.54 14.98 45.61
CA ALA A 513 -77.93 16.20 45.11
C ALA A 513 -77.47 15.93 43.67
N GLU A 514 -78.20 16.49 42.70
CA GLU A 514 -77.75 16.61 41.32
C GLU A 514 -76.82 17.82 41.21
N LEU A 515 -75.66 17.58 40.57
CA LEU A 515 -74.71 18.54 39.99
C LEU A 515 -73.82 19.35 40.95
N GLU A 516 -72.51 19.24 40.71
CA GLU A 516 -71.44 20.06 41.30
C GLU A 516 -71.72 21.54 40.99
N MET A 517 -72.32 22.26 41.93
CA MET A 517 -72.40 23.72 41.85
C MET A 517 -71.04 24.30 42.29
N PRO A 518 -70.53 25.32 41.59
CA PRO A 518 -69.31 26.01 42.00
C PRO A 518 -69.49 26.63 43.39
N LEU A 519 -68.43 26.58 44.21
CA LEU A 519 -68.36 27.21 45.52
C LEU A 519 -67.89 28.65 45.36
N TYR A 520 -68.46 29.59 46.12
CA TYR A 520 -68.14 31.01 46.05
C TYR A 520 -67.53 31.51 47.37
N PRO A 521 -66.78 32.62 47.37
CA PRO A 521 -66.39 33.32 48.58
C PRO A 521 -67.61 33.80 49.36
N VAL A 522 -67.73 33.32 50.60
CA VAL A 522 -68.81 33.70 51.52
C VAL A 522 -68.21 34.39 52.75
N ASP A 523 -68.71 35.59 53.07
CA ASP A 523 -68.38 36.30 54.30
C ASP A 523 -69.02 35.57 55.49
N LEU A 524 -68.19 34.84 56.22
CA LEU A 524 -68.65 34.00 57.30
C LEU A 524 -69.24 34.82 58.46
N ARG A 525 -68.71 36.01 58.73
CA ARG A 525 -69.20 36.89 59.80
C ARG A 525 -70.63 37.34 59.48
N GLN A 526 -70.87 37.77 58.25
CA GLN A 526 -72.21 38.17 57.80
C GLN A 526 -73.19 36.99 57.83
N THR A 527 -72.76 35.80 57.42
CA THR A 527 -73.61 34.60 57.47
C THR A 527 -73.98 34.20 58.91
N PHE A 528 -73.05 34.35 59.88
CA PHE A 528 -73.38 34.14 61.30
C PHE A 528 -74.42 35.14 61.82
N VAL A 529 -74.29 36.41 61.44
CA VAL A 529 -75.28 37.45 61.80
C VAL A 529 -76.64 37.11 61.20
N ALA A 530 -76.71 36.76 59.91
CA ALA A 530 -77.94 36.37 59.25
C ALA A 530 -78.57 35.10 59.87
N ALA A 531 -77.76 34.10 60.19
CA ALA A 531 -78.23 32.89 60.88
C ALA A 531 -78.76 33.19 62.30
N TRP A 532 -78.14 34.13 63.00
CA TRP A 532 -78.60 34.58 64.33
C TRP A 532 -79.93 35.32 64.26
N GLU A 533 -80.10 36.23 63.28
CA GLU A 533 -81.35 36.95 63.06
C GLU A 533 -82.52 36.03 62.73
N LEU A 534 -82.30 34.97 61.94
CA LEU A 534 -83.33 33.95 61.69
C LEU A 534 -83.81 33.25 62.97
N LEU A 535 -83.00 33.29 64.04
CA LEU A 535 -83.30 32.74 65.34
C LEU A 535 -83.78 33.80 66.35
N ALA A 536 -84.17 34.99 65.91
CA ALA A 536 -84.62 36.13 66.73
C ALA A 536 -85.56 35.73 67.87
N MET A 537 -86.66 35.06 67.55
CA MET A 537 -87.64 34.63 68.55
C MET A 537 -87.05 33.67 69.60
N ARG A 538 -86.08 32.84 69.23
CA ARG A 538 -85.47 31.85 70.14
C ARG A 538 -84.41 32.46 71.04
N HIS A 539 -83.56 33.33 70.51
CA HIS A 539 -82.50 33.93 71.31
C HIS A 539 -83.03 35.07 72.19
N GLN A 540 -84.01 35.88 71.73
CA GLN A 540 -84.62 36.93 72.55
C GLN A 540 -85.37 36.36 73.75
N SER A 541 -86.11 35.25 73.57
CA SER A 541 -86.82 34.58 74.67
C SER A 541 -85.90 33.96 75.73
N ARG A 542 -84.62 33.77 75.42
CA ARG A 542 -83.60 33.18 76.32
C ARG A 542 -82.53 34.16 76.77
N GLN A 543 -82.69 35.46 76.46
CA GLN A 543 -81.67 36.49 76.68
C GLN A 543 -80.30 36.10 76.11
N GLY A 544 -80.31 35.43 74.95
CA GLY A 544 -79.12 34.86 74.34
C GLY A 544 -78.20 35.93 73.75
N ALA A 545 -76.90 35.79 73.99
CA ALA A 545 -75.85 36.64 73.45
C ALA A 545 -74.90 35.81 72.56
N LEU A 546 -74.60 36.36 71.38
CA LEU A 546 -73.63 35.81 70.44
C LEU A 546 -72.38 36.68 70.43
N SER A 547 -71.23 36.09 70.76
CA SER A 547 -69.92 36.75 70.65
C SER A 547 -69.21 36.26 69.40
N LEU A 548 -68.92 37.18 68.48
CA LEU A 548 -68.21 36.94 67.22
C LEU A 548 -66.86 37.68 67.21
N PRO A 549 -65.79 37.11 66.63
CA PRO A 549 -64.53 37.83 66.44
C PRO A 549 -64.72 39.04 65.51
N THR A 550 -63.96 40.11 65.73
CA THR A 550 -64.12 41.39 65.00
C THR A 550 -63.67 41.32 63.55
N ASP A 551 -62.78 40.40 63.23
CA ASP A 551 -62.19 40.27 61.90
C ASP A 551 -63.20 39.65 60.92
N THR A 552 -63.11 39.94 59.63
CA THR A 552 -63.95 39.29 58.60
C THR A 552 -63.14 38.18 57.94
N VAL A 553 -63.73 36.99 57.77
CA VAL A 553 -63.09 35.83 57.12
C VAL A 553 -63.98 35.28 56.03
N TRP A 554 -63.37 34.99 54.88
CA TRP A 554 -64.04 34.47 53.70
C TRP A 554 -63.73 32.98 53.54
N VAL A 555 -64.79 32.20 53.28
CA VAL A 555 -64.69 30.75 53.09
C VAL A 555 -65.32 30.34 51.77
N SER A 556 -64.76 29.31 51.13
CA SER A 556 -65.34 28.75 49.90
C SER A 556 -66.57 27.91 50.24
N GLY A 557 -67.74 28.31 49.76
CA GLY A 557 -68.99 27.61 50.09
C GLY A 557 -70.23 28.11 49.35
N ASP A 558 -71.37 27.55 49.75
CA ASP A 558 -72.71 28.01 49.36
C ASP A 558 -73.32 28.71 50.58
N GLU A 559 -73.60 30.01 50.44
CA GLU A 559 -74.06 30.85 51.55
C GLU A 559 -75.32 30.28 52.23
N VAL A 560 -76.29 29.80 51.44
CA VAL A 560 -77.56 29.27 51.96
C VAL A 560 -77.33 27.96 52.72
N ARG A 561 -76.44 27.09 52.20
CA ARG A 561 -76.12 25.81 52.86
C ARG A 561 -75.30 26.04 54.14
N ILE A 562 -74.34 26.96 54.12
CA ILE A 562 -73.60 27.36 55.33
C ILE A 562 -74.58 27.92 56.36
N GLN A 563 -75.44 28.87 55.97
CA GLN A 563 -76.46 29.43 56.84
C GLN A 563 -77.36 28.33 57.44
N GLN A 564 -77.74 27.31 56.67
CA GLN A 564 -78.53 26.18 57.16
C GLN A 564 -77.78 25.33 58.20
N VAL A 565 -76.49 25.04 57.97
CA VAL A 565 -75.64 24.37 58.95
C VAL A 565 -75.56 25.21 60.24
N LEU A 566 -75.31 26.51 60.12
CA LEU A 566 -75.21 27.43 61.25
C LEU A 566 -76.52 27.54 62.03
N VAL A 567 -77.67 27.69 61.35
CA VAL A 567 -78.99 27.72 62.02
C VAL A 567 -79.22 26.45 62.82
N ASN A 568 -78.87 25.27 62.28
CA ASN A 568 -79.03 24.01 63.00
C ASN A 568 -78.09 23.91 64.21
N VAL A 569 -76.81 24.29 64.06
CA VAL A 569 -75.84 24.26 65.16
C VAL A 569 -76.19 25.28 66.25
N LEU A 570 -76.49 26.53 65.89
CA LEU A 570 -76.88 27.59 66.81
C LEU A 570 -78.21 27.31 67.49
N ALA A 571 -79.20 26.76 66.78
CA ALA A 571 -80.45 26.33 67.41
C ALA A 571 -80.20 25.19 68.41
N ASN A 572 -79.30 24.25 68.11
CA ASN A 572 -78.94 23.21 69.06
C ASN A 572 -78.22 23.75 70.30
N ALA A 573 -77.33 24.73 70.14
CA ALA A 573 -76.68 25.44 71.25
C ALA A 573 -77.69 26.21 72.12
N LEU A 574 -78.58 27.00 71.49
CA LEU A 574 -79.65 27.73 72.20
C LEU A 574 -80.62 26.81 72.94
N ASP A 575 -80.97 25.67 72.35
CA ASP A 575 -81.88 24.70 72.97
C ASP A 575 -81.22 23.99 74.16
N ALA A 576 -79.88 23.89 74.21
CA ALA A 576 -79.15 23.29 75.32
C ALA A 576 -79.06 24.21 76.55
N CYS A 577 -79.20 25.52 76.35
CA CYS A 577 -79.16 26.52 77.42
C CYS A 577 -80.58 26.87 77.92
N SER A 578 -80.76 26.97 79.24
CA SER A 578 -82.06 27.23 79.88
C SER A 578 -82.42 28.71 80.00
N HIS A 579 -81.47 29.56 80.41
CA HIS A 579 -81.54 31.03 80.43
C HIS A 579 -80.12 31.61 80.30
N ASP A 580 -79.99 32.88 79.90
CA ASP A 580 -78.71 33.58 79.69
C ASP A 580 -77.74 32.80 78.78
N ALA A 581 -78.25 32.37 77.62
CA ALA A 581 -77.49 31.56 76.67
C ALA A 581 -76.31 32.37 76.09
N ALA A 582 -75.08 31.97 76.38
CA ALA A 582 -73.88 32.61 75.85
C ALA A 582 -73.21 31.67 74.83
N ILE A 583 -73.22 32.08 73.57
CA ILE A 583 -72.57 31.35 72.49
C ILE A 583 -71.35 32.16 72.05
N ALA A 584 -70.17 31.56 72.24
CA ALA A 584 -68.91 32.14 71.84
C ALA A 584 -68.43 31.45 70.56
N VAL A 585 -68.17 32.25 69.53
CA VAL A 585 -67.56 31.78 68.29
C VAL A 585 -66.13 32.28 68.24
N THR A 586 -65.20 31.38 67.97
CA THR A 586 -63.82 31.72 67.62
C THR A 586 -63.44 30.99 66.35
N TRP A 587 -62.56 31.57 65.56
CA TRP A 587 -61.99 30.88 64.41
C TRP A 587 -60.47 30.94 64.44
N GLN A 588 -59.83 29.90 63.92
CA GLN A 588 -58.40 29.79 63.80
C GLN A 588 -58.05 29.27 62.41
N THR A 589 -57.18 29.98 61.72
CA THR A 589 -56.66 29.54 60.42
C THR A 589 -55.49 28.59 60.64
N GLN A 590 -55.57 27.39 60.05
CA GLN A 590 -54.51 26.41 60.02
C GLN A 590 -54.21 26.05 58.55
N GLY A 591 -53.18 26.69 57.99
CA GLY A 591 -52.83 26.53 56.56
C GLY A 591 -53.95 27.05 55.65
N GLU A 592 -54.44 26.21 54.74
CA GLU A 592 -55.54 26.52 53.81
C GLU A 592 -56.94 26.25 54.39
N ALA A 593 -57.02 25.84 55.67
CA ALA A 593 -58.28 25.55 56.34
C ALA A 593 -58.58 26.55 57.47
N LEU A 594 -59.84 26.97 57.56
CA LEU A 594 -60.39 27.72 58.69
C LEU A 594 -61.16 26.77 59.60
N GLU A 595 -60.76 26.68 60.86
CA GLU A 595 -61.53 25.99 61.89
C GLU A 595 -62.35 26.99 62.69
N VAL A 596 -63.66 26.77 62.76
CA VAL A 596 -64.64 27.61 63.45
C VAL A 596 -65.17 26.83 64.63
N TYR A 597 -64.91 27.33 65.82
CA TYR A 597 -65.31 26.75 67.09
C TYR A 597 -66.54 27.48 67.61
N ILE A 598 -67.64 26.77 67.73
CA ILE A 598 -68.90 27.30 68.27
C ILE A 598 -69.13 26.62 69.61
N ALA A 599 -68.93 27.36 70.70
CA ALA A 599 -69.06 26.85 72.06
C ALA A 599 -70.24 27.50 72.79
N ASP A 600 -71.01 26.70 73.53
CA ASP A 600 -72.09 27.17 74.38
C ASP A 600 -71.74 27.13 75.88
N ASN A 601 -72.63 27.65 76.72
CA ASN A 601 -72.58 27.56 78.18
C ASN A 601 -73.55 26.50 78.76
N GLY A 602 -73.94 25.51 77.94
CA GLY A 602 -74.81 24.41 78.33
C GLY A 602 -74.07 23.22 78.97
N PRO A 603 -74.79 22.12 79.29
CA PRO A 603 -74.25 20.99 80.06
C PRO A 603 -73.27 20.08 79.30
N GLY A 604 -72.99 20.36 78.02
CA GLY A 604 -72.10 19.54 77.19
C GLY A 604 -72.75 18.34 76.51
N TRP A 605 -71.93 17.52 75.85
CA TRP A 605 -72.39 16.35 75.11
C TRP A 605 -72.70 15.17 76.06
N PRO A 606 -73.83 14.45 75.88
CA PRO A 606 -74.09 13.22 76.62
C PRO A 606 -73.07 12.13 76.22
N VAL A 607 -72.22 11.71 77.15
CA VAL A 607 -71.09 10.80 76.89
C VAL A 607 -71.52 9.48 76.23
N ALA A 608 -72.69 8.95 76.62
CA ALA A 608 -73.23 7.71 76.06
C ALA A 608 -73.65 7.82 74.59
N LEU A 609 -73.96 9.02 74.10
CA LEU A 609 -74.46 9.23 72.73
C LEU A 609 -73.38 9.75 71.77
N LEU A 610 -72.23 10.21 72.27
CA LEU A 610 -71.14 10.79 71.46
C LEU A 610 -70.79 10.00 70.17
N PRO A 611 -70.66 8.65 70.18
CA PRO A 611 -70.31 7.89 68.97
C PRO A 611 -71.40 7.85 67.91
N SER A 612 -72.64 8.19 68.26
CA SER A 612 -73.82 8.13 67.40
C SER A 612 -74.47 9.48 67.13
N LEU A 613 -74.08 10.57 67.80
CA LEU A 613 -74.70 11.90 67.64
C LEU A 613 -74.65 12.44 66.20
N LEU A 614 -73.67 12.02 65.40
CA LEU A 614 -73.55 12.38 63.98
C LEU A 614 -74.29 11.42 63.04
N LYS A 615 -74.83 10.31 63.56
CA LYS A 615 -75.62 9.34 62.78
C LYS A 615 -77.08 9.80 62.71
N PRO A 616 -77.77 9.62 61.56
CA PRO A 616 -79.18 9.94 61.43
C PRO A 616 -80.03 9.26 62.52
N PHE A 617 -81.10 9.94 62.94
CA PHE A 617 -82.08 9.46 63.93
C PHE A 617 -81.56 9.33 65.37
N THR A 618 -80.41 9.93 65.69
CA THR A 618 -79.90 9.99 67.06
C THR A 618 -80.25 11.33 67.69
N THR A 619 -81.07 11.34 68.75
CA THR A 619 -81.45 12.56 69.48
C THR A 619 -81.42 12.32 70.99
N SER A 620 -81.03 13.34 71.76
CA SER A 620 -81.19 13.39 73.22
C SER A 620 -82.40 14.24 73.65
N LYS A 621 -83.11 14.86 72.70
CA LYS A 621 -84.26 15.74 72.93
C LYS A 621 -85.57 14.92 72.95
N ALA A 622 -86.49 15.28 73.84
CA ALA A 622 -87.83 14.68 73.92
C ALA A 622 -88.68 14.93 72.66
N VAL A 623 -88.39 15.99 71.91
CA VAL A 623 -89.03 16.33 70.63
C VAL A 623 -87.94 16.74 69.63
N GLY A 624 -87.72 15.91 68.61
CA GLY A 624 -86.77 16.14 67.53
C GLY A 624 -86.36 14.83 66.86
N LEU A 625 -86.26 14.82 65.53
CA LEU A 625 -86.02 13.60 64.74
C LEU A 625 -84.57 13.08 64.81
N GLY A 626 -83.62 13.82 65.37
CA GLY A 626 -82.22 13.38 65.44
C GLY A 626 -81.47 13.39 64.11
N ILE A 627 -81.94 14.18 63.14
CA ILE A 627 -81.39 14.20 61.78
C ILE A 627 -80.56 15.47 61.52
N GLY A 628 -80.76 16.53 62.32
CA GLY A 628 -80.14 17.84 62.09
C GLY A 628 -78.61 17.78 61.94
N LEU A 629 -77.89 17.23 62.92
CA LEU A 629 -76.42 17.13 62.86
C LEU A 629 -75.93 16.22 61.71
N SER A 630 -76.65 15.14 61.41
CA SER A 630 -76.31 14.27 60.27
C SER A 630 -76.48 14.96 58.91
N ILE A 631 -77.46 15.86 58.77
CA ILE A 631 -77.61 16.71 57.58
C ILE A 631 -76.47 17.72 57.54
N SER A 632 -76.11 18.32 58.68
CA SER A 632 -74.97 19.26 58.74
C SER A 632 -73.66 18.59 58.33
N VAL A 633 -73.38 17.34 58.75
CA VAL A 633 -72.20 16.58 58.30
C VAL A 633 -72.23 16.35 56.79
N SER A 634 -73.39 15.99 56.23
CA SER A 634 -73.53 15.78 54.78
C SER A 634 -73.33 17.07 53.98
N LEU A 635 -73.89 18.20 54.44
CA LEU A 635 -73.72 19.51 53.80
C LEU A 635 -72.26 19.98 53.88
N MET A 636 -71.60 19.81 55.02
CA MET A 636 -70.19 20.16 55.17
C MET A 636 -69.30 19.33 54.24
N ALA A 637 -69.51 18.01 54.18
CA ALA A 637 -68.77 17.14 53.26
C ALA A 637 -68.97 17.52 51.78
N GLN A 638 -70.17 17.95 51.40
CA GLN A 638 -70.46 18.43 50.03
C GLN A 638 -69.71 19.72 49.69
N MET A 639 -69.46 20.59 50.68
CA MET A 639 -68.66 21.81 50.53
C MET A 639 -67.16 21.57 50.78
N LYS A 640 -66.72 20.30 50.76
CA LYS A 640 -65.34 19.87 51.07
C LYS A 640 -64.85 20.30 52.47
N GLY A 641 -65.77 20.60 53.37
CA GLY A 641 -65.53 20.89 54.78
C GLY A 641 -65.80 19.69 55.68
N ASP A 642 -65.59 19.88 56.99
CA ASP A 642 -65.83 18.85 58.01
C ASP A 642 -66.60 19.41 59.22
N LEU A 643 -67.34 18.55 59.92
CA LEU A 643 -68.04 18.88 61.17
C LEU A 643 -67.66 17.88 62.25
N ARG A 644 -67.08 18.39 63.33
CA ARG A 644 -66.65 17.59 64.48
C ARG A 644 -67.30 18.09 65.77
N LEU A 645 -67.45 17.17 66.72
CA LEU A 645 -67.91 17.48 68.07
C LEU A 645 -66.69 17.54 69.00
N ALA A 646 -66.61 18.61 69.79
CA ALA A 646 -65.58 18.85 70.79
C ALA A 646 -66.21 19.31 72.11
N SER A 647 -65.42 19.43 73.16
CA SER A 647 -65.86 20.04 74.42
C SER A 647 -64.88 21.08 74.89
N THR A 648 -65.38 22.15 75.51
CA THR A 648 -64.51 23.17 76.12
C THR A 648 -63.79 22.59 77.34
N LEU A 649 -62.77 23.29 77.86
CA LEU A 649 -62.08 22.91 79.11
C LEU A 649 -63.04 22.84 80.31
N THR A 650 -64.13 23.61 80.29
CA THR A 650 -65.20 23.59 81.29
C THR A 650 -66.25 22.51 81.03
N ARG A 651 -66.04 21.65 80.01
CA ARG A 651 -66.93 20.55 79.56
C ARG A 651 -68.25 20.97 78.91
N ASN A 652 -68.35 22.19 78.40
CA ASN A 652 -69.52 22.60 77.62
C ASN A 652 -69.44 22.03 76.20
N ALA A 653 -70.54 22.07 75.46
CA ALA A 653 -70.57 21.55 74.10
C ALA A 653 -69.87 22.54 73.15
N CYS A 654 -69.05 21.99 72.26
CA CYS A 654 -68.41 22.74 71.20
C CYS A 654 -68.58 21.99 69.87
N VAL A 655 -68.98 22.70 68.83
CA VAL A 655 -68.99 22.19 67.47
C VAL A 655 -67.85 22.85 66.71
N VAL A 656 -67.04 22.05 66.03
CA VAL A 656 -65.94 22.52 65.19
C VAL A 656 -66.33 22.33 63.74
N LEU A 657 -66.41 23.42 63.00
CA LEU A 657 -66.64 23.42 61.56
C LEU A 657 -65.33 23.74 60.86
N GLN A 658 -64.95 22.95 59.87
CA GLN A 658 -63.76 23.18 59.06
C GLN A 658 -64.17 23.58 57.64
N PHE A 659 -63.67 24.72 57.17
CA PHE A 659 -63.86 25.23 55.81
C PHE A 659 -62.52 25.46 55.11
N SER A 660 -62.52 25.52 53.78
CA SER A 660 -61.36 26.02 53.02
C SER A 660 -61.40 27.56 52.97
N VAL A 661 -60.27 28.19 53.28
CA VAL A 661 -60.10 29.65 53.18
C VAL A 661 -60.07 30.05 51.71
N THR A 662 -60.67 31.19 51.39
CA THR A 662 -60.62 31.79 50.05
C THR A 662 -60.45 33.30 50.19
N ASP A 663 -59.82 33.96 49.23
CA ASP A 663 -59.75 35.42 49.20
C ASP A 663 -60.98 36.02 48.49
N VAL A 664 -61.30 37.28 48.76
CA VAL A 664 -62.39 38.03 48.10
C VAL A 664 -62.07 38.25 46.62
N ASP A 665 -60.77 38.38 46.30
CA ASP A 665 -60.27 38.63 44.95
C ASP A 665 -60.12 37.33 44.12
N ASP A 666 -60.37 36.16 44.70
CA ASP A 666 -60.18 34.85 44.05
C ASP A 666 -61.36 34.39 43.17
N VAL A 667 -62.32 35.28 42.85
CA VAL A 667 -63.39 34.99 41.89
C VAL A 667 -63.61 36.12 40.89
N GLU A 668 -63.11 35.89 39.67
CA GLU A 668 -63.75 36.37 38.41
C GLU A 668 -64.75 35.32 37.90
#